data_AF-A0A521H0J6-F1
#
_entry.id   AF-A0A521H0J6-F1
#
_cell.length_a   1.000
_cell.length_b   1.000
_cell.length_c   1.000
_cell.angle_alpha   90.00
_cell.angle_beta   90.00
_cell.angle_gamma   90.00
#
_symmetry.space_group_name_H-M   'P 1'
#
loop_
_entity.id
_entity.type
_entity.pdbx_description
1 polymer ?
#
loop_
_entity_poly.entity_id
_entity_poly.type
_entity_poly.pdbx_seq_one_letter_code
_entity_poly.pdbx_strand_id
1 'polypeptide(L)'
;MRCCGRGGAEPVPERRVLPLLLLLEIALFALLADSFLSLQNGLEIGRATAELGLLALGMTLVMTAGGIDLSVGAVMGLTAVLLGDLHAHGVPLLLACAAALVFGALVGLCNGVLIALAQVPPLVVTLATMALARGVAEAWTGGYAVYSGFAPSFLQFGQGYWFGFLPPQLLVLAAAAAAGWLLLHRAPFGRRLVAIGFSVEGARYAGVPVRRCLLGVYAISGAAAALAGILYVSHLGQAKADAGTGYELLAVTIVALGGTPISGGRGTVPGTLLSLLTIAVLQNGLLLSGQPTELASILLGVLLVGAVLLEGRAKPRLAGARVLVPAAVLGGLAFLAWSRDGGAGSGQPLVALMPKNKSDPYFVSCRAGAEAAAGELGVELLWDGPNDTDAARQNEIVEGWITRGVDVIAVSVENAPAISTVLRKARERGIPVLTWDADAEPDARDFFINQATPEGIGHALADEAGRVLGGAGSFAIVTASLTAANQNAWIEHIRARLAERWSDLRIAVIRPSDGLRDRALTETRNILRAYPEVRLIMTIAAAAVPGSAEAVKQEGSEVKVIGLSVPSLCRSYVHAGIIDSIILWNTVDLGYLTVQAAVALHDGRLRAGSTALAAGRLGSIEVRGADVLLGAPFRFDASNIDQFDF
;
A
#
# COMPACT_ATOMS: atom_id res chain seq x y z
N MET A 1 -56.23 5.40 -28.76
CA MET A 1 -56.24 3.98 -29.16
C MET A 1 -54.87 3.62 -29.73
N ARG A 2 -54.21 2.62 -29.12
CA ARG A 2 -53.15 1.72 -29.65
C ARG A 2 -52.05 2.30 -30.57
N CYS A 3 -50.91 2.65 -29.96
CA CYS A 3 -49.58 2.35 -30.50
C CYS A 3 -48.69 1.80 -29.37
N CYS A 4 -49.03 0.59 -28.90
CA CYS A 4 -48.09 -0.27 -28.19
C CYS A 4 -47.18 -0.94 -29.24
N GLY A 5 -46.04 -0.31 -29.53
CA GLY A 5 -44.91 -1.00 -30.14
C GLY A 5 -44.15 -1.70 -29.03
N ARG A 6 -44.19 -3.04 -29.02
CA ARG A 6 -43.40 -3.90 -28.15
C ARG A 6 -41.90 -3.62 -28.34
N GLY A 7 -41.35 -2.70 -27.58
CA GLY A 7 -39.93 -2.68 -27.25
C GLY A 7 -39.68 -3.73 -26.18
N GLY A 8 -39.83 -5.01 -26.54
CA GLY A 8 -39.33 -6.10 -25.72
C GLY A 8 -37.85 -5.85 -25.53
N ALA A 9 -37.42 -5.66 -24.29
CA ALA A 9 -36.01 -5.65 -23.94
C ALA A 9 -35.45 -7.02 -24.36
N GLU A 10 -34.84 -7.09 -25.54
CA GLU A 10 -33.95 -8.20 -25.84
C GLU A 10 -32.89 -8.22 -24.72
N PRO A 11 -32.63 -9.39 -24.11
CA PRO A 11 -31.60 -9.48 -23.09
C PRO A 11 -30.28 -9.20 -23.78
N VAL A 12 -29.72 -8.02 -23.53
CA VAL A 12 -28.43 -7.64 -24.08
C VAL A 12 -27.42 -8.74 -23.68
N PRO A 13 -26.67 -9.34 -24.62
CA PRO A 13 -25.69 -10.40 -24.33
C PRO A 13 -24.60 -9.97 -23.32
N GLU A 14 -24.50 -8.66 -23.04
CA GLU A 14 -23.65 -8.00 -22.04
C GLU A 14 -23.81 -8.55 -20.60
N ARG A 15 -25.01 -9.04 -20.20
CA ARG A 15 -25.23 -9.55 -18.83
C ARG A 15 -24.51 -10.86 -18.49
N ARG A 16 -24.02 -11.60 -19.50
CA ARG A 16 -23.40 -12.93 -19.29
C ARG A 16 -21.87 -12.92 -19.35
N VAL A 17 -21.27 -11.85 -19.87
CA VAL A 17 -19.81 -11.78 -20.09
C VAL A 17 -19.05 -11.72 -18.76
N LEU A 18 -19.48 -10.86 -17.84
CA LEU A 18 -18.78 -10.65 -16.57
C LEU A 18 -18.86 -11.88 -15.63
N PRO A 19 -20.04 -12.53 -15.44
CA PRO A 19 -20.08 -13.80 -14.70
C PRO A 19 -19.25 -14.91 -15.35
N LEU A 20 -19.23 -14.98 -16.69
CA LEU A 20 -18.42 -15.97 -17.41
C LEU A 20 -16.91 -15.72 -17.23
N LEU A 21 -16.48 -14.47 -17.30
CA LEU A 21 -15.11 -14.06 -17.03
C LEU A 21 -14.72 -14.45 -15.61
N LEU A 22 -15.53 -14.10 -14.62
CA LEU A 22 -15.29 -14.46 -13.22
C LEU A 22 -15.19 -15.98 -13.03
N LEU A 23 -16.09 -16.76 -13.62
CA LEU A 23 -16.03 -18.22 -13.56
C LEU A 23 -14.75 -18.78 -14.19
N LEU A 24 -14.29 -18.16 -15.28
CA LEU A 24 -13.08 -18.59 -15.96
C LEU A 24 -11.81 -18.19 -15.21
N GLU A 25 -11.77 -17.01 -14.60
CA GLU A 25 -10.70 -16.60 -13.68
C GLU A 25 -10.63 -17.55 -12.48
N ILE A 26 -11.77 -17.87 -11.87
CA ILE A 26 -11.85 -18.84 -10.77
C ILE A 26 -11.33 -20.20 -11.23
N ALA A 27 -11.78 -20.70 -12.39
CA ALA A 27 -11.32 -21.98 -12.92
C ALA A 27 -9.82 -21.98 -13.22
N LEU A 28 -9.29 -20.89 -13.79
CA LEU A 28 -7.88 -20.75 -14.10
C LEU A 28 -7.03 -20.73 -12.82
N PHE A 29 -7.35 -19.86 -11.86
CA PHE A 29 -6.56 -19.74 -10.64
C PHE A 29 -6.72 -20.94 -9.70
N ALA A 30 -7.86 -21.64 -9.76
CA ALA A 30 -8.00 -22.95 -9.11
C ALA A 30 -7.05 -24.02 -9.66
N LEU A 31 -6.63 -23.91 -10.92
CA LEU A 31 -5.62 -24.79 -11.52
C LEU A 31 -4.19 -24.33 -11.24
N LEU A 32 -3.98 -23.03 -11.00
CA LEU A 32 -2.65 -22.45 -10.78
C LEU A 32 -2.23 -22.42 -9.31
N ALA A 33 -3.17 -22.36 -8.36
CA ALA A 33 -2.85 -22.24 -6.94
C ALA A 33 -3.71 -23.20 -6.12
N ASP A 34 -3.04 -24.13 -5.42
CA ASP A 34 -3.68 -25.20 -4.66
C ASP A 34 -4.65 -24.68 -3.59
N SER A 35 -4.32 -23.55 -2.97
CA SER A 35 -5.11 -22.92 -1.91
C SER A 35 -6.16 -21.92 -2.42
N PHE A 36 -6.27 -21.71 -3.73
CA PHE A 36 -7.15 -20.69 -4.30
C PHE A 36 -8.62 -20.94 -3.95
N LEU A 37 -9.08 -22.19 -3.97
CA LEU A 37 -10.47 -22.54 -3.62
C LEU A 37 -10.69 -22.71 -2.10
N SER A 38 -9.70 -22.40 -1.26
CA SER A 38 -9.87 -22.50 0.19
C SER A 38 -10.89 -21.47 0.69
N LEU A 39 -11.67 -21.86 1.71
CA LEU A 39 -12.64 -20.96 2.35
C LEU A 39 -11.95 -19.71 2.90
N GLN A 40 -10.76 -19.89 3.47
CA GLN A 40 -9.94 -18.79 3.98
C GLN A 40 -9.61 -17.79 2.88
N ASN A 41 -9.13 -18.25 1.72
CA ASN A 41 -8.87 -17.37 0.59
C ASN A 41 -10.11 -16.57 0.18
N GLY A 42 -11.26 -17.23 0.06
CA GLY A 42 -12.51 -16.56 -0.29
C GLY A 42 -12.92 -15.48 0.72
N LEU A 43 -12.71 -15.72 2.02
CA LEU A 43 -12.98 -14.75 3.09
C LEU A 43 -11.97 -13.58 3.06
N GLU A 44 -10.70 -13.83 2.76
CA GLU A 44 -9.68 -12.79 2.61
C GLU A 44 -9.93 -11.88 1.41
N ILE A 45 -10.29 -12.45 0.26
CA ILE A 45 -10.77 -11.69 -0.91
C ILE A 45 -11.95 -10.80 -0.51
N GLY A 46 -12.89 -11.37 0.25
CA GLY A 46 -14.04 -10.62 0.76
C GLY A 46 -13.65 -9.48 1.70
N ARG A 47 -12.70 -9.71 2.60
CA ARG A 47 -12.19 -8.70 3.54
C ARG A 47 -11.52 -7.54 2.80
N ALA A 48 -10.58 -7.83 1.91
CA ALA A 48 -9.80 -6.83 1.17
C ALA A 48 -10.64 -5.99 0.19
N THR A 49 -11.83 -6.47 -0.18
CA THR A 49 -12.73 -5.75 -1.10
C THR A 49 -13.75 -4.87 -0.41
N ALA A 50 -13.82 -4.87 0.92
CA ALA A 50 -14.85 -4.13 1.65
C ALA A 50 -14.72 -2.61 1.45
N GLU A 51 -13.53 -2.05 1.63
CA GLU A 51 -13.24 -0.64 1.48
C GLU A 51 -13.51 -0.18 0.04
N LEU A 52 -12.91 -0.87 -0.93
CA LEU A 52 -13.08 -0.55 -2.36
C LEU A 52 -14.52 -0.75 -2.83
N GLY A 53 -15.22 -1.75 -2.29
CA GLY A 53 -16.63 -2.01 -2.56
C GLY A 53 -17.54 -0.88 -2.08
N LEU A 54 -17.28 -0.31 -0.90
CA LEU A 54 -18.02 0.86 -0.41
C LEU A 54 -17.84 2.07 -1.33
N LEU A 55 -16.60 2.35 -1.74
CA LEU A 55 -16.31 3.44 -2.69
C LEU A 55 -17.03 3.20 -4.03
N ALA A 56 -16.95 1.97 -4.55
CA ALA A 56 -17.61 1.58 -5.79
C ALA A 56 -19.14 1.73 -5.70
N LEU A 57 -19.78 1.37 -4.59
CA LEU A 57 -21.22 1.55 -4.40
C LEU A 57 -21.65 3.03 -4.42
N GLY A 58 -20.87 3.92 -3.78
CA GLY A 58 -21.08 5.36 -3.86
C GLY A 58 -20.90 5.88 -5.29
N MET A 59 -19.82 5.45 -5.94
CA MET A 59 -19.51 5.76 -7.35
C MET A 59 -20.62 5.30 -8.31
N THR A 60 -21.25 4.15 -8.08
CA THR A 60 -22.38 3.66 -8.89
C THR A 60 -23.54 4.65 -8.91
N LEU A 61 -23.88 5.25 -7.76
CA LEU A 61 -24.97 6.23 -7.67
C LEU A 61 -24.59 7.53 -8.40
N VAL A 62 -23.34 7.98 -8.25
CA VAL A 62 -22.79 9.16 -8.92
C VAL A 62 -22.79 8.98 -10.45
N MET A 63 -22.25 7.87 -10.94
CA MET A 63 -22.19 7.56 -12.37
C MET A 63 -23.58 7.34 -12.97
N THR A 64 -24.52 6.73 -12.24
CA THR A 64 -25.91 6.61 -12.70
C THR A 64 -26.52 7.99 -13.03
N ALA A 65 -26.19 9.00 -12.23
CA ALA A 65 -26.65 10.37 -12.41
C ALA A 65 -25.87 11.16 -13.48
N GLY A 66 -24.89 10.55 -14.16
CA GLY A 66 -24.05 11.18 -15.18
C GLY A 66 -22.88 11.99 -14.63
N GLY A 67 -22.48 11.75 -13.37
CA GLY A 67 -21.33 12.39 -12.74
C GLY A 67 -20.16 11.43 -12.49
N ILE A 68 -19.03 11.97 -12.03
CA ILE A 68 -17.90 11.20 -11.51
C ILE A 68 -17.42 11.89 -10.22
N ASP A 69 -17.09 11.11 -9.20
CA ASP A 69 -16.53 11.59 -7.93
C ASP A 69 -15.10 11.10 -7.71
N LEU A 70 -14.13 11.81 -8.29
CA LEU A 70 -12.71 11.46 -8.13
C LEU A 70 -12.17 11.78 -6.73
N SER A 71 -12.94 12.45 -5.87
CA SER A 71 -12.49 12.79 -4.52
C SER A 71 -12.57 11.65 -3.51
N VAL A 72 -13.24 10.55 -3.84
CA VAL A 72 -13.56 9.47 -2.88
C VAL A 72 -12.33 8.88 -2.16
N GLY A 73 -11.21 8.69 -2.86
CA GLY A 73 -9.96 8.21 -2.26
C GLY A 73 -9.32 9.23 -1.31
N ALA A 74 -9.29 10.51 -1.70
CA ALA A 74 -8.77 11.59 -0.86
C ALA A 74 -9.67 11.88 0.36
N VAL A 75 -10.99 11.78 0.21
CA VAL A 75 -11.95 11.94 1.33
C VAL A 75 -11.83 10.78 2.31
N MET A 76 -11.62 9.56 1.83
CA MET A 76 -11.28 8.40 2.66
C MET A 76 -10.00 8.67 3.49
N GLY A 77 -8.92 9.15 2.86
CA GLY A 77 -7.68 9.49 3.58
C GLY A 77 -7.86 10.62 4.60
N LEU A 78 -8.55 11.70 4.23
CA LEU A 78 -8.81 12.83 5.13
C LEU A 78 -9.67 12.43 6.34
N THR A 79 -10.68 11.58 6.14
CA THR A 79 -11.53 11.09 7.23
C THR A 79 -10.80 10.08 8.11
N ALA A 80 -9.87 9.28 7.56
CA ALA A 80 -8.96 8.46 8.35
C ALA A 80 -8.05 9.32 9.24
N VAL A 81 -7.45 10.38 8.70
CA VAL A 81 -6.63 11.34 9.47
C VAL A 81 -7.43 11.98 10.60
N LEU A 82 -8.66 12.45 10.32
CA LEU A 82 -9.55 13.01 11.35
C LEU A 82 -9.85 11.98 12.46
N LEU A 83 -10.14 10.73 12.09
CA LEU A 83 -10.37 9.66 13.07
C LEU A 83 -9.13 9.42 13.95
N GLY A 84 -7.96 9.32 13.33
CA GLY A 84 -6.69 9.11 14.03
C GLY A 84 -6.33 10.26 14.98
N ASP A 85 -6.50 11.50 14.52
CA ASP A 85 -6.25 12.71 15.30
C ASP A 85 -7.18 12.81 16.52
N LEU A 86 -8.48 12.57 16.34
CA LEU A 86 -9.43 12.57 17.45
C LEU A 86 -9.10 11.48 18.49
N HIS A 87 -8.75 10.28 18.03
CA HIS A 87 -8.31 9.19 18.91
C HIS A 87 -7.03 9.56 19.69
N ALA A 88 -6.04 10.16 19.02
CA ALA A 88 -4.80 10.62 19.66
C ALA A 88 -5.05 11.68 20.74
N HIS A 89 -6.08 12.51 20.58
CA HIS A 89 -6.55 13.47 21.58
C HIS A 89 -7.48 12.87 22.65
N GLY A 90 -7.61 11.54 22.70
CA GLY A 90 -8.37 10.83 23.73
C GLY A 90 -9.89 10.83 23.52
N VAL A 91 -10.38 11.21 22.33
CA VAL A 91 -11.82 11.15 22.02
C VAL A 91 -12.25 9.68 21.94
N PRO A 92 -13.38 9.29 22.58
CA PRO A 92 -13.90 7.93 22.48
C PRO A 92 -14.11 7.52 21.02
N LEU A 93 -13.64 6.33 20.67
CA LEU A 93 -13.53 5.93 19.27
C LEU A 93 -14.86 5.88 18.52
N LEU A 94 -15.96 5.51 19.20
CA LEU A 94 -17.30 5.56 18.59
C LEU A 94 -17.71 6.98 18.18
N LEU A 95 -17.35 7.99 18.97
CA LEU A 95 -17.61 9.39 18.66
C LEU A 95 -16.69 9.88 17.54
N ALA A 96 -15.43 9.46 17.53
CA ALA A 96 -14.50 9.76 16.46
C ALA A 96 -14.96 9.16 15.10
N CYS A 97 -15.44 7.91 15.10
CA CYS A 97 -16.06 7.29 13.92
C CYS A 97 -17.31 8.05 13.44
N ALA A 98 -18.19 8.45 14.35
CA ALA A 98 -19.37 9.24 14.01
C ALA A 98 -18.98 10.61 13.42
N ALA A 99 -17.98 11.27 13.99
CA ALA A 99 -17.45 12.53 13.48
C ALA A 99 -16.85 12.38 12.07
N ALA A 100 -16.07 11.33 11.83
CA ALA A 100 -15.51 11.02 10.52
C ALA A 100 -16.60 10.76 9.47
N LEU A 101 -17.65 10.00 9.81
CA LEU A 101 -18.80 9.76 8.92
C LEU A 101 -19.54 11.04 8.54
N VAL A 102 -19.85 11.87 9.54
CA VAL A 102 -20.52 13.16 9.32
C VAL A 102 -19.65 14.07 8.47
N PHE A 103 -18.35 14.13 8.78
CA PHE A 103 -17.41 14.98 8.05
C PHE A 103 -17.30 14.59 6.57
N GLY A 104 -17.14 13.30 6.25
CA GLY A 104 -17.12 12.85 4.85
C GLY A 104 -18.43 13.12 4.12
N ALA A 105 -19.58 12.92 4.78
CA ALA A 105 -20.89 13.28 4.21
C ALA A 105 -21.00 14.79 3.92
N LEU A 106 -20.44 15.65 4.77
CA LEU A 106 -20.39 17.10 4.56
C LEU A 106 -19.48 17.48 3.38
N VAL A 107 -18.30 16.86 3.26
CA VAL A 107 -17.41 17.08 2.09
C VAL A 107 -18.11 16.67 0.80
N GLY A 108 -18.77 15.51 0.80
CA GLY A 108 -19.61 15.07 -0.32
C GLY A 108 -20.77 16.04 -0.59
N LEU A 109 -21.43 16.56 0.44
CA LEU A 109 -22.49 17.56 0.28
C LEU A 109 -21.96 18.86 -0.34
N CYS A 110 -20.76 19.31 0.02
CA CYS A 110 -20.10 20.45 -0.62
C CYS A 110 -19.89 20.23 -2.12
N ASN A 111 -19.44 19.05 -2.53
CA ASN A 111 -19.38 18.68 -3.96
C ASN A 111 -20.77 18.79 -4.59
N GLY A 112 -21.78 18.20 -3.95
CA GLY A 112 -23.17 18.25 -4.39
C GLY A 112 -23.69 19.67 -4.54
N VAL A 113 -23.33 20.60 -3.65
CA VAL A 113 -23.73 22.02 -3.71
C VAL A 113 -23.12 22.70 -4.93
N LEU A 114 -21.82 22.54 -5.15
CA LEU A 114 -21.13 23.15 -6.30
C LEU A 114 -21.67 22.61 -7.63
N ILE A 115 -21.97 21.31 -7.69
CA ILE A 115 -22.49 20.66 -8.89
C ILE A 115 -23.96 21.02 -9.14
N ALA A 116 -24.81 20.92 -8.11
CA ALA A 116 -26.25 21.06 -8.25
C ALA A 116 -26.72 22.53 -8.30
N LEU A 117 -26.06 23.41 -7.53
CA LEU A 117 -26.46 24.81 -7.38
C LEU A 117 -25.60 25.75 -8.21
N ALA A 118 -24.27 25.60 -8.15
CA ALA A 118 -23.36 26.43 -8.95
C ALA A 118 -23.18 25.92 -10.40
N GLN A 119 -23.74 24.75 -10.74
CA GLN A 119 -23.72 24.15 -12.09
C GLN A 119 -22.31 23.94 -12.66
N VAL A 120 -21.33 23.74 -11.77
CA VAL A 120 -19.96 23.40 -12.17
C VAL A 120 -19.93 21.92 -12.61
N PRO A 121 -19.25 21.56 -13.71
CA PRO A 121 -19.14 20.18 -14.15
C PRO A 121 -18.60 19.25 -13.04
N PRO A 122 -19.21 18.06 -12.81
CA PRO A 122 -18.83 17.14 -11.75
C PRO A 122 -17.34 16.83 -11.66
N LEU A 123 -16.72 16.54 -12.81
CA LEU A 123 -15.31 16.17 -12.89
C LEU A 123 -14.40 17.27 -12.33
N VAL A 124 -14.69 18.54 -12.64
CA VAL A 124 -13.89 19.68 -12.18
C VAL A 124 -14.00 19.84 -10.67
N VAL A 125 -15.23 19.76 -10.14
CA VAL A 125 -15.47 19.88 -8.69
C VAL A 125 -14.75 18.77 -7.94
N THR A 126 -14.90 17.52 -8.37
CA THR A 126 -14.37 16.39 -7.60
C THR A 126 -12.86 16.23 -7.76
N LEU A 127 -12.27 16.65 -8.88
CA LEU A 127 -10.81 16.82 -8.98
C LEU A 127 -10.28 17.92 -8.04
N ALA A 128 -10.96 19.07 -7.96
CA ALA A 128 -10.56 20.13 -7.05
C ALA A 128 -10.67 19.69 -5.59
N THR A 129 -11.76 19.01 -5.23
CA THR A 129 -11.94 18.45 -3.89
C THR A 129 -10.94 17.34 -3.58
N MET A 130 -10.56 16.52 -4.57
CA MET A 130 -9.50 15.52 -4.41
C MET A 130 -8.17 16.19 -4.02
N ALA A 131 -7.74 17.20 -4.78
CA ALA A 131 -6.52 17.95 -4.50
C ALA A 131 -6.59 18.67 -3.13
N LEU A 132 -7.73 19.29 -2.82
CA LEU A 132 -7.94 19.96 -1.54
C LEU A 132 -7.93 18.99 -0.36
N ALA A 133 -8.68 17.89 -0.43
CA ALA A 133 -8.78 16.93 0.65
C ALA A 133 -7.43 16.24 0.91
N ARG A 134 -6.69 15.87 -0.16
CA ARG A 134 -5.35 15.31 -0.03
C ARG A 134 -4.38 16.34 0.55
N GLY A 135 -4.35 17.56 0.03
CA GLY A 135 -3.48 18.62 0.53
C GLY A 135 -3.78 19.02 1.98
N VAL A 136 -5.06 19.02 2.39
CA VAL A 136 -5.44 19.25 3.79
C VAL A 136 -5.02 18.07 4.67
N ALA A 137 -5.22 16.83 4.24
CA ALA A 137 -4.78 15.65 4.99
C ALA A 137 -3.26 15.67 5.19
N GLU A 138 -2.49 15.98 4.14
CA GLU A 138 -1.03 16.12 4.20
C GLU A 138 -0.62 17.30 5.08
N ALA A 139 -1.23 18.47 4.93
CA ALA A 139 -0.92 19.62 5.78
C ALA A 139 -1.23 19.35 7.25
N TRP A 140 -2.32 18.66 7.55
CA TRP A 140 -2.71 18.26 8.90
C TRP A 140 -1.69 17.31 9.51
N THR A 141 -1.23 16.31 8.77
CA THR A 141 -0.23 15.35 9.24
C THR A 141 1.21 15.87 9.14
N GLY A 142 1.43 17.08 8.60
CA GLY A 142 2.75 17.56 8.22
C GLY A 142 3.40 16.75 7.09
N GLY A 143 2.63 15.93 6.38
CA GLY A 143 3.08 15.02 5.32
C GLY A 143 3.77 13.76 5.84
N TYR A 144 3.63 13.46 7.14
CA TYR A 144 4.38 12.40 7.79
C TYR A 144 3.72 11.72 8.99
N ALA A 145 2.77 12.38 9.66
CA ALA A 145 2.17 11.80 10.86
C ALA A 145 1.29 10.62 10.47
N VAL A 146 1.57 9.47 11.08
CA VAL A 146 0.75 8.27 10.99
C VAL A 146 0.23 7.96 12.37
N TYR A 147 -1.08 8.04 12.55
CA TYR A 147 -1.71 7.75 13.83
C TYR A 147 -1.83 6.23 13.99
N SER A 148 -1.46 5.72 15.16
CA SER A 148 -1.50 4.30 15.53
C SER A 148 -1.99 4.15 16.97
N GLY A 149 -1.87 2.96 17.56
CA GLY A 149 -2.26 2.73 18.96
C GLY A 149 -3.77 2.71 19.19
N PHE A 150 -4.53 2.25 18.19
CA PHE A 150 -5.97 2.08 18.33
C PHE A 150 -6.32 0.92 19.28
N ALA A 151 -7.47 1.03 19.94
CA ALA A 151 -7.91 0.03 20.91
C ALA A 151 -8.07 -1.37 20.27
N PRO A 152 -7.67 -2.46 20.95
CA PRO A 152 -7.76 -3.82 20.40
C PRO A 152 -9.16 -4.21 19.95
N SER A 153 -10.21 -3.74 20.64
CA SER A 153 -11.61 -4.01 20.26
C SER A 153 -11.99 -3.41 18.91
N PHE A 154 -11.36 -2.31 18.51
CA PHE A 154 -11.54 -1.71 17.20
C PHE A 154 -10.75 -2.44 16.13
N LEU A 155 -9.50 -2.77 16.42
CA LEU A 155 -8.67 -3.56 15.51
C LEU A 155 -9.31 -4.92 15.23
N GLN A 156 -9.92 -5.56 16.22
CA GLN A 156 -10.65 -6.82 16.05
C GLN A 156 -11.80 -6.72 15.04
N PHE A 157 -12.41 -5.55 14.85
CA PHE A 157 -13.44 -5.34 13.84
C PHE A 157 -12.88 -5.40 12.41
N GLY A 158 -11.63 -4.96 12.22
CA GLY A 158 -10.95 -4.89 10.93
C GLY A 158 -9.93 -6.01 10.67
N GLN A 159 -9.56 -6.78 11.71
CA GLN A 159 -8.52 -7.80 11.64
C GLN A 159 -9.01 -9.16 12.11
N GLY A 160 -10.10 -9.20 12.89
CA GLY A 160 -10.63 -10.42 13.48
C GLY A 160 -11.69 -11.10 12.64
N TYR A 161 -12.16 -12.24 13.16
CA TYR A 161 -13.28 -13.00 12.61
C TYR A 161 -14.40 -13.10 13.63
N TRP A 162 -15.63 -12.79 13.22
CA TRP A 162 -16.83 -13.12 13.97
C TRP A 162 -17.21 -14.58 13.75
N PHE A 163 -17.72 -15.22 14.81
CA PHE A 163 -18.06 -16.65 14.81
C PHE A 163 -16.90 -17.58 14.43
N GLY A 164 -15.65 -17.09 14.51
CA GLY A 164 -14.43 -17.84 14.19
C GLY A 164 -14.10 -17.96 12.70
N PHE A 165 -14.91 -17.39 11.79
CA PHE A 165 -14.62 -17.47 10.35
C PHE A 165 -15.07 -16.26 9.52
N LEU A 166 -15.97 -15.39 10.00
CA LEU A 166 -16.55 -14.34 9.16
C LEU A 166 -15.89 -12.96 9.41
N PRO A 167 -15.21 -12.36 8.42
CA PRO A 167 -14.72 -10.98 8.51
C PRO A 167 -15.89 -9.99 8.72
N PRO A 168 -15.89 -9.15 9.78
CA PRO A 168 -16.97 -8.21 10.06
C PRO A 168 -17.23 -7.18 8.94
N GLN A 169 -16.19 -6.81 8.21
CA GLN A 169 -16.21 -5.86 7.09
C GLN A 169 -17.14 -6.33 5.97
N LEU A 170 -17.27 -7.63 5.76
CA LEU A 170 -18.20 -8.19 4.78
C LEU A 170 -19.65 -7.90 5.13
N LEU A 171 -20.00 -7.83 6.42
CA LEU A 171 -21.35 -7.47 6.86
C LEU A 171 -21.64 -5.99 6.59
N VAL A 172 -20.63 -5.13 6.78
CA VAL A 172 -20.73 -3.70 6.44
C VAL A 172 -20.93 -3.52 4.94
N LEU A 173 -20.12 -4.20 4.12
CA LEU A 173 -20.27 -4.17 2.67
C LEU A 173 -21.63 -4.72 2.24
N ALA A 174 -22.08 -5.84 2.80
CA ALA A 174 -23.37 -6.45 2.50
C ALA A 174 -24.55 -5.52 2.87
N ALA A 175 -24.48 -4.85 4.02
CA ALA A 175 -25.47 -3.88 4.45
C ALA A 175 -25.50 -2.66 3.50
N ALA A 176 -24.33 -2.13 3.13
CA ALA A 176 -24.21 -1.02 2.18
C ALA A 176 -24.71 -1.42 0.79
N ALA A 177 -24.39 -2.64 0.32
CA ALA A 177 -24.87 -3.18 -0.94
C ALA A 177 -26.39 -3.33 -0.96
N ALA A 178 -26.98 -3.84 0.13
CA ALA A 178 -28.43 -3.95 0.27
C ALA A 178 -29.10 -2.57 0.26
N ALA A 179 -28.54 -1.61 1.01
CA ALA A 179 -29.02 -0.23 1.04
C ALA A 179 -28.92 0.43 -0.36
N GLY A 180 -27.77 0.34 -1.02
CA GLY A 180 -27.55 0.85 -2.37
C GLY A 180 -28.47 0.19 -3.39
N TRP A 181 -28.70 -1.12 -3.28
CA TRP A 181 -29.62 -1.84 -4.15
C TRP A 181 -31.07 -1.37 -3.98
N LEU A 182 -31.54 -1.20 -2.75
CA LEU A 182 -32.86 -0.66 -2.43
C LEU A 182 -33.01 0.76 -2.98
N LEU A 183 -32.02 1.63 -2.74
CA LEU A 183 -32.01 3.02 -3.20
C LEU A 183 -32.03 3.14 -4.73
N LEU A 184 -31.21 2.35 -5.42
CA LEU A 184 -31.07 2.44 -6.88
C LEU A 184 -32.18 1.70 -7.65
N HIS A 185 -32.55 0.49 -7.23
CA HIS A 185 -33.42 -0.37 -8.05
C HIS A 185 -34.88 -0.35 -7.62
N ARG A 186 -35.17 -0.03 -6.35
CA ARG A 186 -36.53 -0.10 -5.78
C ARG A 186 -37.09 1.28 -5.48
N ALA A 187 -36.30 2.17 -4.89
CA ALA A 187 -36.76 3.48 -4.47
C ALA A 187 -37.03 4.43 -5.66
N PRO A 188 -37.93 5.42 -5.50
CA PRO A 188 -38.11 6.49 -6.48
C PRO A 188 -36.82 7.29 -6.73
N PHE A 189 -35.93 7.34 -5.75
CA PHE A 189 -34.63 8.00 -5.85
C PHE A 189 -33.83 7.48 -7.05
N GLY A 190 -33.61 6.16 -7.18
CA GLY A 190 -32.88 5.59 -8.31
C GLY A 190 -33.52 5.86 -9.69
N ARG A 191 -34.86 5.82 -9.79
CA ARG A 191 -35.55 6.19 -11.05
C ARG A 191 -35.30 7.64 -11.45
N ARG A 192 -35.20 8.55 -10.46
CA ARG A 192 -34.85 9.95 -10.69
C ARG A 192 -33.39 10.09 -11.14
N LEU A 193 -32.46 9.33 -10.56
CA LEU A 193 -31.05 9.35 -10.98
C LEU A 193 -30.89 8.90 -12.42
N VAL A 194 -31.56 7.81 -12.81
CA VAL A 194 -31.58 7.32 -14.19
C VAL A 194 -32.11 8.40 -15.14
N ALA A 195 -33.21 9.08 -14.80
CA ALA A 195 -33.73 10.16 -15.61
C ALA A 195 -32.74 11.35 -15.74
N ILE A 196 -32.09 11.73 -14.65
CA ILE A 196 -31.08 12.80 -14.62
C ILE A 196 -29.89 12.44 -15.51
N GLY A 197 -29.39 11.19 -15.42
CA GLY A 197 -28.26 10.73 -16.21
C GLY A 197 -28.54 10.65 -17.71
N PHE A 198 -29.79 10.42 -18.14
CA PHE A 198 -30.15 10.50 -19.56
C PHE A 198 -30.21 11.93 -20.09
N SER A 199 -30.83 12.84 -19.34
CA SER A 199 -30.88 14.26 -19.66
C SER A 199 -31.28 15.06 -18.43
N VAL A 200 -30.39 15.97 -18.01
CA VAL A 200 -30.64 16.87 -16.89
C VAL A 200 -31.82 17.79 -17.19
N GLU A 201 -31.89 18.33 -18.42
CA GLU A 201 -32.97 19.19 -18.89
C GLU A 201 -34.30 18.43 -18.96
N GLY A 202 -34.29 17.22 -19.55
CA GLY A 202 -35.47 16.37 -19.64
C GLY A 202 -36.02 15.99 -18.26
N ALA A 203 -35.15 15.67 -17.31
CA ALA A 203 -35.54 15.39 -15.93
C ALA A 203 -36.18 16.61 -15.25
N ARG A 204 -35.65 17.83 -15.49
CA ARG A 204 -36.25 19.07 -14.96
C ARG A 204 -37.66 19.31 -15.52
N TYR A 205 -37.85 19.14 -16.83
CA TYR A 205 -39.18 19.26 -17.45
C TYR A 205 -40.17 18.20 -16.96
N ALA A 206 -39.68 17.01 -16.59
CA ALA A 206 -40.48 15.95 -15.98
C ALA A 206 -40.77 16.15 -14.48
N GLY A 207 -40.42 17.31 -13.90
CA GLY A 207 -40.66 17.63 -12.48
C GLY A 207 -39.74 16.89 -11.49
N VAL A 208 -38.65 16.28 -11.96
CA VAL A 208 -37.68 15.63 -11.07
C VAL A 208 -36.93 16.71 -10.27
N PRO A 209 -36.82 16.58 -8.93
CA PRO A 209 -36.07 17.53 -8.11
C PRO A 209 -34.57 17.29 -8.26
N VAL A 210 -34.01 17.61 -9.43
CA VAL A 210 -32.61 17.32 -9.82
C VAL A 210 -31.63 17.76 -8.75
N ARG A 211 -31.78 19.00 -8.25
CA ARG A 211 -30.88 19.57 -7.23
C ARG A 211 -30.81 18.71 -5.96
N ARG A 212 -31.96 18.29 -5.43
CA ARG A 212 -32.03 17.46 -4.22
C ARG A 212 -31.45 16.06 -4.45
N CYS A 213 -31.64 15.52 -5.66
CA CYS A 213 -31.09 14.21 -6.01
C CYS A 213 -29.56 14.27 -6.05
N LEU A 214 -28.99 15.27 -6.74
CA LEU A 214 -27.53 15.44 -6.82
C LEU A 214 -26.89 15.70 -5.44
N LEU A 215 -27.49 16.57 -4.62
CA LEU A 215 -27.03 16.80 -3.23
C LEU A 215 -26.98 15.49 -2.43
N GLY A 216 -28.04 14.69 -2.50
CA GLY A 216 -28.11 13.40 -1.81
C GLY A 216 -27.08 12.39 -2.33
N VAL A 217 -26.88 12.31 -3.64
CA VAL A 217 -25.92 11.37 -4.24
C VAL A 217 -24.48 11.66 -3.79
N TYR A 218 -24.04 12.91 -3.86
CA TYR A 218 -22.67 13.24 -3.43
C TYR A 218 -22.48 13.17 -1.92
N ALA A 219 -23.50 13.47 -1.11
CA ALA A 219 -23.44 13.25 0.34
C ALA A 219 -23.30 11.75 0.68
N ILE A 220 -24.03 10.86 -0.03
CA ILE A 220 -23.89 9.40 0.12
C ILE A 220 -22.49 8.94 -0.32
N SER A 221 -21.96 9.50 -1.42
CA SER A 221 -20.59 9.22 -1.89
C SER A 221 -19.55 9.55 -0.82
N GLY A 222 -19.62 10.76 -0.24
CA GLY A 222 -18.72 11.18 0.83
C GLY A 222 -18.88 10.36 2.12
N ALA A 223 -20.10 9.96 2.47
CA ALA A 223 -20.35 9.08 3.61
C ALA A 223 -19.79 7.66 3.39
N ALA A 224 -19.91 7.12 2.17
CA ALA A 224 -19.31 5.84 1.80
C ALA A 224 -17.77 5.90 1.84
N ALA A 225 -17.18 7.01 1.39
CA ALA A 225 -15.74 7.26 1.51
C ALA A 225 -15.28 7.33 2.97
N ALA A 226 -16.02 8.01 3.85
CA ALA A 226 -15.72 8.02 5.27
C ALA A 226 -15.83 6.65 5.93
N LEU A 227 -16.86 5.87 5.56
CA LEU A 227 -17.02 4.51 6.08
C LEU A 227 -15.88 3.59 5.62
N ALA A 228 -15.44 3.72 4.37
CA ALA A 228 -14.24 3.05 3.87
C ALA A 228 -12.98 3.47 4.64
N GLY A 229 -12.84 4.76 4.99
CA GLY A 229 -11.73 5.27 5.80
C GLY A 229 -11.71 4.69 7.22
N ILE A 230 -12.88 4.56 7.86
CA ILE A 230 -12.99 3.91 9.18
C ILE A 230 -12.61 2.43 9.10
N LEU A 231 -13.11 1.71 8.09
CA LEU A 231 -12.74 0.31 7.87
C LEU A 231 -11.24 0.15 7.62
N TYR A 232 -10.66 1.02 6.79
CA TYR A 232 -9.23 1.05 6.52
C TYR A 232 -8.39 1.19 7.79
N VAL A 233 -8.72 2.16 8.67
CA VAL A 233 -8.00 2.36 9.94
C VAL A 233 -8.20 1.17 10.87
N SER A 234 -9.41 0.63 10.93
CA SER A 234 -9.73 -0.58 11.70
C SER A 234 -8.97 -1.80 11.22
N HIS A 235 -8.76 -1.92 9.91
CA HIS A 235 -8.13 -3.05 9.26
C HIS A 235 -6.61 -2.98 9.40
N LEU A 236 -6.01 -1.83 9.16
CA LEU A 236 -4.56 -1.69 9.11
C LEU A 236 -3.95 -1.20 10.42
N GLY A 237 -4.77 -0.76 11.37
CA GLY A 237 -4.32 -0.24 12.66
C GLY A 237 -3.57 1.08 12.58
N GLN A 238 -3.70 1.79 11.46
CA GLN A 238 -3.05 3.07 11.22
C GLN A 238 -3.92 4.01 10.39
N ALA A 239 -3.76 5.31 10.61
CA ALA A 239 -4.36 6.36 9.79
C ALA A 239 -3.27 7.25 9.18
N LYS A 240 -3.27 7.36 7.85
CA LYS A 240 -2.27 8.08 7.05
C LYS A 240 -2.91 8.98 6.00
N ALA A 241 -2.22 10.07 5.66
CA ALA A 241 -2.75 11.11 4.78
C ALA A 241 -2.91 10.67 3.32
N ASP A 242 -2.13 9.69 2.86
CA ASP A 242 -2.11 9.10 1.51
C ASP A 242 -3.06 7.90 1.36
N ALA A 243 -3.79 7.51 2.42
CA ALA A 243 -4.76 6.42 2.34
C ALA A 243 -5.79 6.65 1.23
N GLY A 244 -6.14 5.57 0.53
CA GLY A 244 -7.08 5.59 -0.61
C GLY A 244 -6.53 6.17 -1.91
N THR A 245 -5.23 6.46 -2.02
CA THR A 245 -4.62 6.92 -3.28
C THR A 245 -4.82 5.89 -4.40
N GLY A 246 -5.35 6.33 -5.55
CA GLY A 246 -5.61 5.46 -6.70
C GLY A 246 -6.92 4.67 -6.61
N TYR A 247 -7.56 4.61 -5.44
CA TYR A 247 -8.83 3.88 -5.27
C TYR A 247 -9.98 4.54 -6.06
N GLU A 248 -9.89 5.85 -6.32
CA GLU A 248 -10.85 6.55 -7.18
C GLU A 248 -10.89 6.00 -8.60
N LEU A 249 -9.74 5.70 -9.21
CA LEU A 249 -9.67 5.14 -10.56
C LEU A 249 -10.13 3.67 -10.58
N LEU A 250 -9.79 2.91 -9.54
CA LEU A 250 -10.27 1.54 -9.37
C LEU A 250 -11.79 1.48 -9.19
N ALA A 251 -12.37 2.38 -8.39
CA ALA A 251 -13.81 2.48 -8.20
C ALA A 251 -14.54 2.79 -9.52
N VAL A 252 -14.03 3.75 -10.32
CA VAL A 252 -14.56 4.01 -11.67
C VAL A 252 -14.49 2.76 -12.55
N THR A 253 -13.35 2.04 -12.51
CA THR A 253 -13.14 0.82 -13.29
C THR A 253 -14.16 -0.27 -12.93
N ILE A 254 -14.35 -0.53 -11.63
CA ILE A 254 -15.32 -1.51 -11.11
C ILE A 254 -16.74 -1.17 -11.57
N VAL A 255 -17.13 0.11 -11.48
CA VAL A 255 -18.48 0.53 -11.80
C VAL A 255 -18.74 0.50 -13.31
N ALA A 256 -17.76 0.94 -14.11
CA ALA A 256 -17.82 0.91 -15.57
C ALA A 256 -17.87 -0.52 -16.11
N LEU A 257 -16.95 -1.40 -15.66
CA LEU A 257 -16.93 -2.82 -16.04
C LEU A 257 -18.19 -3.56 -15.55
N GLY A 258 -18.75 -3.14 -14.40
CA GLY A 258 -20.03 -3.60 -13.88
C GLY A 258 -21.25 -3.20 -14.74
N GLY A 259 -21.09 -2.36 -15.77
CA GLY A 259 -22.13 -2.00 -16.74
C GLY A 259 -22.88 -0.70 -16.43
N THR A 260 -22.33 0.15 -15.56
CA THR A 260 -22.83 1.51 -15.34
C THR A 260 -22.00 2.46 -16.22
N PRO A 261 -22.57 3.03 -17.29
CA PRO A 261 -21.81 3.87 -18.22
C PRO A 261 -21.34 5.17 -17.55
N ILE A 262 -20.17 5.67 -17.96
CA ILE A 262 -19.64 6.95 -17.47
C ILE A 262 -20.57 8.10 -17.90
N SER A 263 -21.20 7.98 -19.05
CA SER A 263 -22.21 8.92 -19.55
C SER A 263 -23.52 8.94 -18.74
N GLY A 264 -23.75 7.96 -17.87
CA GLY A 264 -24.93 7.88 -17.00
C GLY A 264 -26.21 7.35 -17.66
N GLY A 265 -27.31 7.46 -16.93
CA GLY A 265 -28.64 7.01 -17.40
C GLY A 265 -28.90 5.51 -17.21
N ARG A 266 -27.93 4.74 -16.72
CA ARG A 266 -28.12 3.36 -16.26
C ARG A 266 -27.24 3.11 -15.04
N GLY A 267 -27.66 2.21 -14.17
CA GLY A 267 -26.91 1.84 -12.98
C GLY A 267 -27.27 0.43 -12.50
N THR A 268 -26.29 -0.30 -11.98
CA THR A 268 -26.48 -1.68 -11.52
C THR A 268 -25.56 -2.02 -10.34
N VAL A 269 -26.15 -2.20 -9.15
CA VAL A 269 -25.43 -2.63 -7.94
C VAL A 269 -24.94 -4.07 -8.08
N PRO A 270 -25.75 -5.06 -8.54
CA PRO A 270 -25.25 -6.42 -8.74
C PRO A 270 -24.11 -6.48 -9.78
N GLY A 271 -24.15 -5.62 -10.80
CA GLY A 271 -23.07 -5.51 -11.78
C GLY A 271 -21.79 -4.96 -11.17
N THR A 272 -21.88 -3.90 -10.38
CA THR A 272 -20.75 -3.36 -9.59
C THR A 272 -20.14 -4.42 -8.68
N LEU A 273 -20.94 -5.18 -7.94
CA LEU A 273 -20.44 -6.22 -7.04
C LEU A 273 -19.80 -7.39 -7.79
N LEU A 274 -20.37 -7.81 -8.92
CA LEU A 274 -19.73 -8.83 -9.77
C LEU A 274 -18.39 -8.36 -10.30
N SER A 275 -18.29 -7.08 -10.72
CA SER A 275 -17.03 -6.52 -11.22
C SER A 275 -15.99 -6.34 -10.11
N LEU A 276 -16.42 -5.97 -8.90
CA LEU A 276 -15.57 -5.92 -7.72
C LEU A 276 -14.95 -7.29 -7.46
N LEU A 277 -15.78 -8.35 -7.49
CA LEU A 277 -15.32 -9.73 -7.32
C LEU A 277 -14.37 -10.17 -8.44
N THR A 278 -14.64 -9.85 -9.70
CA THR A 278 -13.73 -10.12 -10.83
C THR A 278 -12.36 -9.50 -10.60
N ILE A 279 -12.31 -8.21 -10.28
CA ILE A 279 -11.05 -7.50 -10.03
C ILE A 279 -10.31 -8.09 -8.83
N ALA A 280 -11.03 -8.41 -7.76
CA ALA A 280 -10.44 -8.97 -6.55
C ALA A 280 -9.90 -10.39 -6.75
N VAL A 281 -10.65 -11.24 -7.45
CA VAL A 281 -10.23 -12.59 -7.83
C VAL A 281 -8.99 -12.53 -8.72
N LEU A 282 -8.94 -11.60 -9.67
CA LEU A 282 -7.77 -11.39 -10.53
C LEU A 282 -6.53 -11.00 -9.72
N GLN A 283 -6.64 -9.97 -8.87
CA GLN A 283 -5.53 -9.50 -8.03
C GLN A 283 -5.03 -10.61 -7.10
N ASN A 284 -5.95 -11.28 -6.40
CA ASN A 284 -5.62 -12.34 -5.46
C ASN A 284 -5.07 -13.59 -6.16
N GLY A 285 -5.63 -13.97 -7.30
CA GLY A 285 -5.16 -15.11 -8.09
C GLY A 285 -3.74 -14.92 -8.61
N LEU A 286 -3.39 -13.71 -9.06
CA LEU A 286 -2.02 -13.36 -9.44
C LEU A 286 -1.08 -13.44 -8.23
N LEU A 287 -1.49 -12.88 -7.09
CA LEU A 287 -0.71 -12.94 -5.85
C LEU A 287 -0.44 -14.40 -5.42
N LEU A 288 -1.47 -15.24 -5.37
CA LEU A 288 -1.34 -16.65 -4.98
C LEU A 288 -0.54 -17.49 -5.99
N SER A 289 -0.53 -17.11 -7.26
CA SER A 289 0.29 -17.76 -8.28
C SER A 289 1.75 -17.29 -8.29
N GLY A 290 2.14 -16.41 -7.35
CA GLY A 290 3.50 -15.88 -7.25
C GLY A 290 3.85 -14.90 -8.35
N GLN A 291 2.85 -14.34 -9.03
CA GLN A 291 3.06 -13.40 -10.12
C GLN A 291 3.36 -12.00 -9.57
N PRO A 292 4.24 -11.23 -10.22
CA PRO A 292 4.54 -9.86 -9.82
C PRO A 292 3.27 -8.99 -9.75
N THR A 293 3.15 -8.20 -8.67
CA THR A 293 2.01 -7.29 -8.45
C THR A 293 1.82 -6.24 -9.55
N GLU A 294 2.86 -5.94 -10.34
CA GLU A 294 2.80 -5.06 -11.51
C GLU A 294 1.84 -5.56 -12.59
N LEU A 295 1.74 -6.88 -12.76
CA LEU A 295 0.86 -7.49 -13.76
C LEU A 295 -0.60 -7.19 -13.47
N ALA A 296 -0.99 -7.17 -12.20
CA ALA A 296 -2.34 -6.79 -11.80
C ALA A 296 -2.66 -5.36 -12.25
N SER A 297 -1.74 -4.41 -12.04
CA SER A 297 -1.92 -3.01 -12.44
C SER A 297 -2.05 -2.85 -13.96
N ILE A 298 -1.24 -3.58 -14.74
CA ILE A 298 -1.32 -3.60 -16.21
C ILE A 298 -2.69 -4.13 -16.66
N LEU A 299 -3.13 -5.26 -16.11
CA LEU A 299 -4.40 -5.89 -16.48
C LEU A 299 -5.60 -5.02 -16.10
N LEU A 300 -5.56 -4.34 -14.96
CA LEU A 300 -6.61 -3.40 -14.55
C LEU A 300 -6.70 -2.19 -15.49
N GLY A 301 -5.56 -1.65 -15.92
CA GLY A 301 -5.52 -0.60 -16.95
C GLY A 301 -6.12 -1.05 -18.27
N VAL A 302 -5.77 -2.26 -18.72
CA VAL A 302 -6.34 -2.87 -19.94
C VAL A 302 -7.85 -3.09 -19.80
N LEU A 303 -8.32 -3.55 -18.65
CA LEU A 303 -9.75 -3.73 -18.34
C LEU A 303 -10.50 -2.40 -18.39
N LEU A 304 -9.95 -1.34 -17.80
CA LEU A 304 -10.55 0.00 -17.83
C LEU A 304 -10.67 0.55 -19.26
N VAL A 305 -9.56 0.53 -20.02
CA VAL A 305 -9.57 0.98 -21.43
C VAL A 305 -10.56 0.15 -22.24
N GLY A 306 -10.58 -1.16 -22.01
CA GLY A 306 -11.55 -2.07 -22.60
C GLY A 306 -12.99 -1.66 -22.31
N ALA A 307 -13.34 -1.43 -21.04
CA ALA A 307 -14.68 -1.02 -20.63
C ALA A 307 -15.13 0.27 -21.31
N VAL A 308 -14.25 1.29 -21.38
CA VAL A 308 -14.54 2.57 -22.03
C VAL A 308 -14.72 2.42 -23.55
N LEU A 309 -13.88 1.63 -24.21
CA LEU A 309 -13.98 1.38 -25.65
C LEU A 309 -15.28 0.64 -26.03
N LEU A 310 -15.77 -0.22 -25.14
CA LEU A 310 -17.04 -0.93 -25.31
C LEU A 310 -18.26 0.01 -25.14
N GLU A 311 -18.14 1.05 -24.32
CA GLU A 311 -19.15 2.11 -24.15
C GLU A 311 -19.22 3.02 -25.39
N GLY A 312 -18.08 3.47 -25.91
CA GLY A 312 -18.01 4.46 -27.01
C GLY A 312 -18.51 3.99 -28.38
N ARG A 313 -18.81 2.70 -28.58
CA ARG A 313 -19.23 2.12 -29.88
C ARG A 313 -20.62 1.51 -29.85
N ALA A 314 -21.63 2.34 -29.62
CA ALA A 314 -23.04 2.02 -29.88
C ALA A 314 -23.41 2.07 -31.39
N LYS A 315 -22.59 1.47 -32.27
CA LYS A 315 -23.00 1.11 -33.64
C LYS A 315 -22.81 -0.39 -33.85
N PRO A 316 -23.81 -1.11 -34.41
CA PRO A 316 -23.96 -2.56 -34.24
C PRO A 316 -23.04 -3.42 -35.14
N ARG A 317 -21.91 -2.90 -35.64
CA ARG A 317 -21.12 -3.59 -36.67
C ARG A 317 -19.96 -4.45 -36.16
N LEU A 318 -19.66 -4.47 -34.87
CA LEU A 318 -18.53 -5.23 -34.33
C LEU A 318 -18.87 -5.90 -32.99
N ALA A 319 -19.74 -6.92 -33.04
CA ALA A 319 -19.95 -7.82 -31.90
C ALA A 319 -18.66 -8.57 -31.48
N GLY A 320 -17.69 -8.72 -32.40
CA GLY A 320 -16.41 -9.40 -32.15
C GLY A 320 -15.44 -8.66 -31.22
N ALA A 321 -15.50 -7.34 -31.12
CA ALA A 321 -14.62 -6.55 -30.24
C ALA A 321 -14.99 -6.69 -28.75
N ARG A 322 -16.20 -7.21 -28.45
CA ARG A 322 -16.72 -7.35 -27.09
C ARG A 322 -16.22 -8.60 -26.35
N VAL A 323 -15.61 -9.54 -27.08
CA VAL A 323 -14.97 -10.77 -26.57
C VAL A 323 -13.46 -10.59 -26.40
N LEU A 324 -12.87 -9.55 -27.00
CA LEU A 324 -11.43 -9.30 -27.06
C LEU A 324 -10.82 -8.89 -25.70
N VAL A 325 -11.57 -8.21 -24.83
CA VAL A 325 -11.06 -7.78 -23.51
C VAL A 325 -10.92 -8.97 -22.54
N PRO A 326 -11.95 -9.82 -22.34
CA PRO A 326 -11.79 -11.09 -21.64
C PRO A 326 -10.69 -11.97 -22.26
N ALA A 327 -10.65 -12.10 -23.60
CA ALA A 327 -9.68 -12.95 -24.29
C ALA A 327 -8.23 -12.46 -24.19
N ALA A 328 -7.98 -11.15 -24.09
CA ALA A 328 -6.64 -10.59 -23.88
C ALA A 328 -6.15 -10.83 -22.44
N VAL A 329 -7.04 -10.72 -21.45
CA VAL A 329 -6.73 -11.04 -20.04
C VAL A 329 -6.45 -12.53 -19.91
N LEU A 330 -7.29 -13.38 -20.49
CA LEU A 330 -7.12 -14.84 -20.48
C LEU A 330 -5.91 -15.30 -21.31
N GLY A 331 -5.62 -14.66 -22.44
CA GLY A 331 -4.45 -14.93 -23.26
C GLY A 331 -3.14 -14.53 -22.57
N GLY A 332 -3.13 -13.39 -21.87
CA GLY A 332 -2.01 -12.97 -21.02
C GLY A 332 -1.80 -13.90 -19.83
N LEU A 333 -2.88 -14.29 -19.15
CA LEU A 333 -2.81 -15.22 -18.03
C LEU A 333 -2.43 -16.65 -18.46
N ALA A 334 -2.88 -17.13 -19.62
CA ALA A 334 -2.48 -18.42 -20.19
C ALA A 334 -1.01 -18.42 -20.67
N PHE A 335 -0.52 -17.30 -21.19
CA PHE A 335 0.91 -17.13 -21.53
C PHE A 335 1.79 -17.14 -20.27
N LEU A 336 1.35 -16.48 -19.21
CA LEU A 336 2.04 -16.49 -17.91
C LEU A 336 1.97 -17.88 -17.24
N ALA A 337 0.86 -18.59 -17.37
CA ALA A 337 0.73 -19.98 -16.94
C ALA A 337 1.68 -20.91 -17.70
N TRP A 338 1.84 -20.73 -19.01
CA TRP A 338 2.83 -21.46 -19.81
C TRP A 338 4.28 -21.13 -19.39
N SER A 339 4.55 -19.88 -19.01
CA SER A 339 5.89 -19.49 -18.50
C SER A 339 6.25 -20.13 -17.15
N ARG A 340 5.29 -20.76 -16.46
CA ARG A 340 5.48 -21.44 -15.17
C ARG A 340 6.08 -22.85 -15.30
N ASP A 341 6.22 -23.41 -16.50
CA ASP A 341 6.91 -24.69 -16.72
C ASP A 341 8.42 -24.67 -16.35
N GLY A 342 8.92 -23.58 -15.76
CA GLY A 342 10.22 -23.52 -15.08
C GLY A 342 10.22 -23.69 -13.57
N GLY A 343 9.08 -23.83 -12.87
CA GLY A 343 9.09 -23.73 -11.40
C GLY A 343 7.84 -24.11 -10.62
N ALA A 344 7.13 -25.19 -10.96
CA ALA A 344 6.13 -25.75 -10.04
C ALA A 344 6.21 -27.28 -10.04
N GLY A 345 6.75 -27.85 -8.94
CA GLY A 345 6.71 -29.28 -8.68
C GLY A 345 7.93 -29.92 -8.02
N SER A 346 8.86 -29.19 -7.39
CA SER A 346 10.10 -29.78 -6.88
C SER A 346 10.05 -30.36 -5.46
N GLY A 347 8.98 -30.13 -4.68
CA GLY A 347 8.94 -30.53 -3.25
C GLY A 347 9.98 -29.81 -2.38
N GLN A 348 10.55 -28.72 -2.89
CA GLN A 348 11.49 -27.85 -2.18
C GLN A 348 10.73 -26.84 -1.32
N PRO A 349 11.25 -26.49 -0.13
CA PRO A 349 10.66 -25.44 0.70
C PRO A 349 10.53 -24.10 -0.05
N LEU A 350 9.41 -23.43 0.12
CA LEU A 350 9.11 -22.11 -0.42
C LEU A 350 9.36 -21.03 0.63
N VAL A 351 10.46 -20.28 0.47
CA VAL A 351 10.86 -19.17 1.32
C VAL A 351 10.28 -17.86 0.78
N ALA A 352 9.39 -17.22 1.52
CA ALA A 352 8.86 -15.91 1.14
C ALA A 352 9.63 -14.77 1.80
N LEU A 353 10.18 -13.86 1.00
CA LEU A 353 11.08 -12.80 1.46
C LEU A 353 10.58 -11.42 1.00
N MET A 354 10.20 -10.58 1.97
CA MET A 354 9.64 -9.24 1.71
C MET A 354 10.63 -8.11 2.04
N PRO A 355 11.05 -7.30 1.06
CA PRO A 355 11.68 -6.01 1.33
C PRO A 355 10.64 -4.94 1.72
N LYS A 356 11.09 -3.82 2.30
CA LYS A 356 10.20 -2.65 2.50
C LYS A 356 9.80 -1.98 1.20
N ASN A 357 10.73 -1.90 0.26
CA ASN A 357 10.51 -1.34 -1.07
C ASN A 357 11.38 -2.10 -2.06
N LYS A 358 10.79 -2.93 -2.92
CA LYS A 358 11.56 -3.73 -3.87
C LYS A 358 12.25 -2.92 -4.97
N SER A 359 11.88 -1.64 -5.13
CA SER A 359 12.51 -0.71 -6.06
C SER A 359 13.73 0.02 -5.47
N ASP A 360 13.99 -0.08 -4.16
CA ASP A 360 15.16 0.54 -3.53
C ASP A 360 16.44 -0.25 -3.88
N PRO A 361 17.51 0.39 -4.40
CA PRO A 361 18.80 -0.26 -4.66
C PRO A 361 19.39 -1.04 -3.47
N TYR A 362 19.13 -0.62 -2.23
CA TYR A 362 19.51 -1.37 -1.04
C TYR A 362 18.86 -2.76 -1.01
N PHE A 363 17.57 -2.86 -1.31
CA PHE A 363 16.88 -4.15 -1.33
C PHE A 363 17.20 -4.94 -2.61
N VAL A 364 17.49 -4.27 -3.72
CA VAL A 364 17.98 -4.94 -4.94
C VAL A 364 19.30 -5.66 -4.69
N SER A 365 20.24 -5.06 -3.96
CA SER A 365 21.49 -5.75 -3.58
C SER A 365 21.25 -6.88 -2.58
N CYS A 366 20.32 -6.72 -1.62
CA CYS A 366 19.91 -7.82 -0.74
C CYS A 366 19.32 -9.01 -1.51
N ARG A 367 18.51 -8.75 -2.54
CA ARG A 367 17.92 -9.79 -3.39
C ARG A 367 18.98 -10.69 -4.03
N ALA A 368 20.06 -10.11 -4.54
CA ALA A 368 21.13 -10.89 -5.15
C ALA A 368 21.74 -11.90 -4.17
N GLY A 369 21.91 -11.51 -2.91
CA GLY A 369 22.38 -12.41 -1.85
C GLY A 369 21.36 -13.49 -1.47
N ALA A 370 20.08 -13.11 -1.40
CA ALA A 370 18.99 -14.04 -1.12
C ALA A 370 18.86 -15.10 -2.23
N GLU A 371 18.91 -14.70 -3.51
CA GLU A 371 18.86 -15.61 -4.66
C GLU A 371 20.06 -16.57 -4.68
N ALA A 372 21.26 -16.09 -4.33
CA ALA A 372 22.44 -16.93 -4.20
C ALA A 372 22.28 -17.99 -3.10
N ALA A 373 21.81 -17.61 -1.91
CA ALA A 373 21.54 -18.54 -0.82
C ALA A 373 20.45 -19.56 -1.18
N ALA A 374 19.39 -19.12 -1.87
CA ALA A 374 18.31 -20.00 -2.31
C ALA A 374 18.81 -21.06 -3.30
N GLY A 375 19.65 -20.66 -4.26
CA GLY A 375 20.30 -21.57 -5.20
C GLY A 375 21.24 -22.57 -4.53
N GLU A 376 22.00 -22.15 -3.50
CA GLU A 376 22.88 -23.04 -2.72
C GLU A 376 22.11 -24.06 -1.87
N LEU A 377 20.98 -23.65 -1.29
CA LEU A 377 20.17 -24.49 -0.41
C LEU A 377 19.14 -25.34 -1.17
N GLY A 378 18.93 -25.06 -2.46
CA GLY A 378 17.92 -25.74 -3.28
C GLY A 378 16.50 -25.47 -2.82
N VAL A 379 16.19 -24.21 -2.47
CA VAL A 379 14.84 -23.76 -2.05
C VAL A 379 14.24 -22.80 -3.08
N GLU A 380 12.91 -22.74 -3.16
CA GLU A 380 12.23 -21.75 -3.98
C GLU A 380 12.17 -20.41 -3.21
N LEU A 381 12.59 -19.32 -3.84
CA LEU A 381 12.54 -17.98 -3.25
C LEU A 381 11.40 -17.16 -3.88
N LEU A 382 10.43 -16.80 -3.06
CA LEU A 382 9.39 -15.84 -3.42
C LEU A 382 9.78 -14.44 -2.94
N TRP A 383 10.44 -13.68 -3.80
CA TRP A 383 10.78 -12.28 -3.58
C TRP A 383 9.64 -11.37 -4.05
N ASP A 384 8.88 -10.78 -3.13
CA ASP A 384 7.87 -9.77 -3.45
C ASP A 384 7.68 -8.77 -2.31
N GLY A 385 7.25 -7.56 -2.66
CA GLY A 385 7.08 -6.43 -1.75
C GLY A 385 6.47 -5.23 -2.46
N PRO A 386 6.08 -4.18 -1.74
CA PRO A 386 5.61 -2.93 -2.34
C PRO A 386 6.75 -2.18 -3.06
N ASN A 387 6.38 -1.23 -3.93
CA ASN A 387 7.32 -0.33 -4.64
C ASN A 387 7.50 1.02 -3.91
N ASP A 388 6.86 1.15 -2.76
CA ASP A 388 6.76 2.32 -1.90
C ASP A 388 6.73 1.86 -0.44
N THR A 389 6.73 2.80 0.51
CA THR A 389 6.68 2.51 1.95
C THR A 389 5.23 2.34 2.42
N ASP A 390 4.50 1.36 1.85
CA ASP A 390 3.12 1.07 2.23
C ASP A 390 2.96 -0.21 3.06
N ALA A 391 2.83 -0.04 4.38
CA ALA A 391 2.54 -1.13 5.30
C ALA A 391 1.19 -1.84 5.03
N ALA A 392 0.20 -1.17 4.41
CA ALA A 392 -1.05 -1.82 4.01
C ALA A 392 -0.79 -2.92 2.98
N ARG A 393 0.02 -2.58 1.98
CA ARG A 393 0.39 -3.51 0.90
C ARG A 393 1.28 -4.63 1.41
N GLN A 394 2.17 -4.35 2.37
CA GLN A 394 2.91 -5.41 3.06
C GLN A 394 1.98 -6.42 3.75
N ASN A 395 0.93 -5.95 4.43
CA ASN A 395 -0.07 -6.84 5.04
C ASN A 395 -0.77 -7.72 4.00
N GLU A 396 -1.21 -7.14 2.88
CA GLU A 396 -1.85 -7.88 1.77
C GLU A 396 -0.94 -8.98 1.20
N ILE A 397 0.35 -8.69 1.01
CA ILE A 397 1.33 -9.65 0.48
C ILE A 397 1.50 -10.83 1.45
N VAL A 398 1.69 -10.55 2.75
CA VAL A 398 1.87 -11.59 3.78
C VAL A 398 0.61 -12.45 3.90
N GLU A 399 -0.59 -11.86 3.86
CA GLU A 399 -1.85 -12.62 3.82
C GLU A 399 -1.93 -13.56 2.61
N GLY A 400 -1.49 -13.08 1.45
CA GLY A 400 -1.35 -13.89 0.25
C GLY A 400 -0.42 -15.08 0.47
N TRP A 401 0.71 -14.88 1.17
CA TRP A 401 1.65 -15.96 1.47
C TRP A 401 1.14 -16.97 2.48
N ILE A 402 0.47 -16.51 3.55
CA ILE A 402 -0.23 -17.39 4.51
C ILE A 402 -1.23 -18.27 3.75
N THR A 403 -2.00 -17.65 2.86
CA THR A 403 -3.01 -18.36 2.07
C THR A 403 -2.37 -19.30 1.06
N ARG A 404 -1.29 -18.90 0.38
CA ARG A 404 -0.51 -19.75 -0.53
C ARG A 404 0.09 -20.97 0.18
N GLY A 405 0.32 -20.88 1.48
CA GLY A 405 0.92 -21.95 2.28
C GLY A 405 2.44 -21.99 2.10
N VAL A 406 3.10 -20.83 2.14
CA VAL A 406 4.57 -20.77 2.12
C VAL A 406 5.15 -21.44 3.38
N ASP A 407 6.38 -21.95 3.27
CA ASP A 407 7.01 -22.76 4.31
C ASP A 407 7.71 -21.93 5.39
N VAL A 408 8.11 -20.71 5.06
CA VAL A 408 8.71 -19.73 5.99
C VAL A 408 8.54 -18.31 5.43
N ILE A 409 8.28 -17.35 6.33
CA ILE A 409 8.10 -15.93 5.98
C ILE A 409 9.23 -15.12 6.61
N ALA A 410 9.90 -14.29 5.81
CA ALA A 410 10.91 -13.34 6.26
C ALA A 410 10.56 -11.92 5.77
N VAL A 411 10.36 -10.97 6.68
CA VAL A 411 9.86 -9.62 6.31
C VAL A 411 10.69 -8.48 6.87
N SER A 412 10.98 -7.46 6.04
CA SER A 412 11.46 -6.16 6.53
C SER A 412 10.28 -5.23 6.73
N VAL A 413 10.04 -4.83 7.97
CA VAL A 413 8.80 -4.22 8.41
C VAL A 413 8.83 -2.70 8.26
N GLU A 414 7.86 -2.15 7.53
CA GLU A 414 7.70 -0.70 7.40
C GLU A 414 7.16 -0.09 8.70
N ASN A 415 6.11 -0.68 9.29
CA ASN A 415 5.50 -0.22 10.54
C ASN A 415 5.32 -1.42 11.50
N ALA A 416 6.01 -1.39 12.64
CA ALA A 416 6.06 -2.53 13.56
C ALA A 416 4.66 -2.98 14.02
N PRO A 417 3.80 -2.12 14.61
CA PRO A 417 2.45 -2.54 15.02
C PRO A 417 1.57 -3.03 13.86
N ALA A 418 1.60 -2.35 12.71
CA ALA A 418 0.72 -2.65 11.59
C ALA A 418 1.00 -4.04 10.98
N ILE A 419 2.28 -4.40 10.84
CA ILE A 419 2.68 -5.69 10.24
C ILE A 419 2.67 -6.83 11.26
N SER A 420 2.94 -6.54 12.54
CA SER A 420 2.92 -7.56 13.61
C SER A 420 1.60 -8.33 13.67
N THR A 421 0.49 -7.68 13.33
CA THR A 421 -0.82 -8.31 13.28
C THR A 421 -0.86 -9.50 12.32
N VAL A 422 -0.45 -9.31 11.06
CA VAL A 422 -0.48 -10.38 10.07
C VAL A 422 0.57 -11.46 10.34
N LEU A 423 1.70 -11.08 10.94
CA LEU A 423 2.76 -12.02 11.28
C LEU A 423 2.34 -12.96 12.42
N ARG A 424 1.61 -12.45 13.44
CA ARG A 424 0.98 -13.32 14.45
C ARG A 424 0.02 -14.31 13.80
N LYS A 425 -0.79 -13.87 12.82
CA LYS A 425 -1.69 -14.74 12.07
C LYS A 425 -0.93 -15.83 11.30
N ALA A 426 0.22 -15.52 10.71
CA ALA A 426 1.09 -16.52 10.08
C ALA A 426 1.58 -17.56 11.10
N ARG A 427 2.03 -17.11 12.28
CA ARG A 427 2.50 -18.00 13.36
C ARG A 427 1.39 -18.87 13.93
N GLU A 428 0.17 -18.33 14.10
CA GLU A 428 -1.02 -19.11 14.49
C GLU A 428 -1.36 -20.21 13.48
N ARG A 429 -0.94 -20.05 12.21
CA ARG A 429 -1.05 -21.07 11.16
C ARG A 429 0.14 -22.03 11.12
N GLY A 430 1.09 -21.91 12.04
CA GLY A 430 2.28 -22.75 12.13
C GLY A 430 3.38 -22.41 11.13
N ILE A 431 3.28 -21.26 10.43
CA ILE A 431 4.33 -20.80 9.53
C ILE A 431 5.41 -20.12 10.37
N PRO A 432 6.69 -20.57 10.32
CA PRO A 432 7.78 -19.88 10.99
C PRO A 432 7.97 -18.48 10.40
N VAL A 433 8.20 -17.50 11.28
CA VAL A 433 8.32 -16.08 10.88
C VAL A 433 9.64 -15.51 11.35
N LEU A 434 10.37 -14.89 10.42
CA LEU A 434 11.51 -14.04 10.71
C LEU A 434 11.23 -12.61 10.28
N THR A 435 11.90 -11.68 10.93
CA THR A 435 12.05 -10.31 10.44
C THR A 435 13.49 -10.10 10.00
N TRP A 436 13.74 -9.15 9.11
CA TRP A 436 15.10 -8.81 8.68
C TRP A 436 15.18 -7.34 8.32
N ASP A 437 16.34 -6.69 8.48
CA ASP A 437 16.57 -5.25 8.25
C ASP A 437 15.75 -4.28 9.14
N ALA A 438 14.45 -4.52 9.33
CA ALA A 438 13.57 -3.82 10.24
C ALA A 438 12.60 -4.79 10.91
N ASP A 439 12.46 -4.65 12.23
CA ASP A 439 11.78 -5.62 13.07
C ASP A 439 10.28 -5.31 13.26
N ALA A 440 9.54 -6.36 13.59
CA ALA A 440 8.18 -6.33 14.09
C ALA A 440 8.19 -6.24 15.62
N GLU A 441 7.01 -6.30 16.24
CA GLU A 441 6.91 -6.54 17.68
C GLU A 441 7.47 -7.93 18.03
N PRO A 442 8.20 -8.11 19.14
CA PRO A 442 8.91 -9.36 19.43
C PRO A 442 8.03 -10.61 19.49
N ASP A 443 6.75 -10.47 19.84
CA ASP A 443 5.80 -11.58 19.92
C ASP A 443 5.23 -11.99 18.54
N ALA A 444 5.48 -11.21 17.50
CA ALA A 444 4.98 -11.46 16.15
C ALA A 444 5.95 -12.28 15.27
N ARG A 445 7.18 -12.54 15.74
CA ARG A 445 8.23 -13.23 14.98
C ARG A 445 9.06 -14.16 15.87
N ASP A 446 9.79 -15.09 15.27
CA ASP A 446 10.66 -16.05 15.97
C ASP A 446 12.10 -15.51 16.09
N PHE A 447 12.65 -14.94 15.01
CA PHE A 447 14.01 -14.39 14.95
C PHE A 447 14.08 -13.11 14.13
N PHE A 448 15.03 -12.23 14.46
CA PHE A 448 15.31 -11.00 13.72
C PHE A 448 16.72 -11.08 13.14
N ILE A 449 16.82 -11.01 11.82
CA ILE A 449 18.07 -11.00 11.08
C ILE A 449 18.53 -9.56 10.94
N ASN A 450 19.48 -9.23 11.79
CA ASN A 450 19.85 -7.87 12.07
C ASN A 450 21.23 -7.56 11.49
N GLN A 451 21.31 -6.48 10.73
CA GLN A 451 22.57 -6.01 10.14
C GLN A 451 23.65 -5.69 11.17
N ALA A 452 23.24 -5.08 12.28
CA ALA A 452 24.03 -4.56 13.37
C ALA A 452 23.06 -4.05 14.45
N THR A 453 23.48 -4.02 15.72
CA THR A 453 22.59 -3.56 16.79
C THR A 453 22.10 -2.12 16.54
N PRO A 454 20.84 -1.79 16.87
CA PRO A 454 20.33 -0.42 16.73
C PRO A 454 21.20 0.62 17.46
N GLU A 455 21.71 0.24 18.63
CA GLU A 455 22.70 1.01 19.39
C GLU A 455 23.98 1.23 18.58
N GLY A 456 24.56 0.18 18.00
CA GLY A 456 25.78 0.28 17.21
C GLY A 456 25.64 1.20 16.00
N ILE A 457 24.51 1.12 15.29
CA ILE A 457 24.21 2.00 14.15
C ILE A 457 24.01 3.44 14.61
N GLY A 458 23.19 3.66 15.64
CA GLY A 458 22.93 4.99 16.16
C GLY A 458 24.18 5.67 16.72
N HIS A 459 25.02 4.90 17.42
CA HIS A 459 26.31 5.37 17.93
C HIS A 459 27.28 5.70 16.80
N ALA A 460 27.39 4.86 15.77
CA ALA A 460 28.26 5.11 14.64
C ALA A 460 27.86 6.40 13.89
N LEU A 461 26.57 6.62 13.65
CA LEU A 461 26.06 7.85 13.02
C LEU A 461 26.31 9.09 13.88
N ALA A 462 26.05 9.02 15.19
CA ALA A 462 26.27 10.14 16.10
C ALA A 462 27.76 10.48 16.26
N ASP A 463 28.62 9.46 16.42
CA ASP A 463 30.06 9.64 16.53
C ASP A 463 30.67 10.18 15.22
N GLU A 464 30.14 9.77 14.07
CA GLU A 464 30.55 10.31 12.77
C GLU A 464 30.11 11.76 12.57
N ALA A 465 28.89 12.12 13.01
CA ALA A 465 28.45 13.51 13.02
C ALA A 465 29.36 14.38 13.91
N GLY A 466 29.73 13.88 15.10
CA GLY A 466 30.68 14.55 15.98
C GLY A 466 32.07 14.73 15.37
N ARG A 467 32.56 13.72 14.64
CA ARG A 467 33.84 13.82 13.92
C ARG A 467 33.80 14.90 12.83
N VAL A 468 32.74 14.93 12.00
CA VAL A 468 32.61 15.89 10.89
C VAL A 468 32.41 17.32 11.41
N LEU A 469 31.66 17.50 12.49
CA LEU A 469 31.36 18.82 13.05
C LEU A 469 32.38 19.32 14.08
N GLY A 470 33.40 18.51 14.42
CA GLY A 470 34.37 18.87 15.46
C GLY A 470 33.77 18.92 16.87
N GLY A 471 32.69 18.17 17.11
CA GLY A 471 32.05 17.99 18.41
C GLY A 471 30.97 19.01 18.80
N ALA A 472 30.70 20.04 17.99
CA ALA A 472 29.67 21.05 18.28
C ALA A 472 28.95 21.54 17.02
N GLY A 473 27.67 21.93 17.15
CA GLY A 473 26.89 22.50 16.06
C GLY A 473 25.56 21.79 15.80
N SER A 474 24.85 22.25 14.77
CA SER A 474 23.52 21.74 14.42
C SER A 474 23.56 20.89 13.14
N PHE A 475 22.82 19.79 13.15
CA PHE A 475 22.60 18.96 11.98
C PHE A 475 21.12 18.62 11.80
N ALA A 476 20.73 18.26 10.58
CA ALA A 476 19.39 17.78 10.29
C ALA A 476 19.40 16.29 9.94
N ILE A 477 18.30 15.59 10.20
CA ILE A 477 18.12 14.20 9.78
C ILE A 477 17.10 14.14 8.63
N VAL A 478 17.48 13.50 7.53
CA VAL A 478 16.55 13.11 6.46
C VAL A 478 16.34 11.60 6.56
N THR A 479 15.12 11.17 6.86
CA THR A 479 14.75 9.75 7.07
C THR A 479 13.88 9.25 5.92
N ALA A 480 13.61 7.94 5.81
CA ALA A 480 12.64 7.46 4.83
C ALA A 480 11.22 7.87 5.27
N SER A 481 10.55 7.03 6.06
CA SER A 481 9.27 7.34 6.68
C SER A 481 9.47 7.62 8.17
N LEU A 482 8.56 8.38 8.79
CA LEU A 482 8.53 8.50 10.24
C LEU A 482 7.93 7.29 10.95
N THR A 483 7.36 6.34 10.21
CA THR A 483 6.90 5.06 10.76
C THR A 483 7.94 3.96 10.68
N ALA A 484 9.04 4.18 9.93
CA ALA A 484 10.04 3.16 9.65
C ALA A 484 10.65 2.63 10.95
N ALA A 485 10.35 1.36 11.28
CA ALA A 485 10.66 0.77 12.58
C ALA A 485 12.16 0.87 12.95
N ASN A 486 13.05 0.50 12.03
CA ASN A 486 14.50 0.54 12.24
C ASN A 486 15.05 1.97 12.38
N GLN A 487 14.62 2.90 11.52
CA GLN A 487 15.08 4.30 11.54
C GLN A 487 14.69 5.01 12.83
N ASN A 488 13.48 4.74 13.34
CA ASN A 488 13.05 5.26 14.63
C ASN A 488 13.92 4.74 15.77
N ALA A 489 14.21 3.43 15.81
CA ALA A 489 15.12 2.84 16.78
C ALA A 489 16.53 3.47 16.70
N TRP A 490 17.06 3.69 15.49
CA TRP A 490 18.37 4.33 15.32
C TRP A 490 18.37 5.79 15.78
N ILE A 491 17.31 6.57 15.50
CA ILE A 491 17.18 7.96 15.95
C ILE A 491 17.16 8.03 17.49
N GLU A 492 16.50 7.10 18.17
CA GLU A 492 16.52 7.02 19.63
C GLU A 492 17.95 6.84 20.17
N HIS A 493 18.71 5.90 19.59
CA HIS A 493 20.10 5.67 19.97
C HIS A 493 21.04 6.82 19.56
N ILE A 494 20.78 7.52 18.44
CA ILE A 494 21.48 8.76 18.09
C ILE A 494 21.27 9.78 19.21
N ARG A 495 20.02 10.04 19.61
CA ARG A 495 19.70 11.00 20.67
C ARG A 495 20.37 10.64 21.99
N ALA A 496 20.35 9.35 22.37
CA ALA A 496 21.02 8.87 23.57
C ALA A 496 22.54 9.12 23.52
N ARG A 497 23.17 8.81 22.39
CA ARG A 497 24.62 9.01 22.20
C ARG A 497 25.03 10.48 22.19
N LEU A 498 24.21 11.36 21.61
CA LEU A 498 24.43 12.79 21.66
C LEU A 498 24.41 13.29 23.11
N ALA A 499 23.44 12.84 23.92
CA ALA A 499 23.37 13.23 25.33
C ALA A 499 24.56 12.70 26.15
N GLU A 500 25.07 11.50 25.84
CA GLU A 500 26.19 10.88 26.53
C GLU A 500 27.55 11.51 26.18
N ARG A 501 27.82 11.74 24.89
CA ARG A 501 29.17 12.05 24.38
C ARG A 501 29.29 13.38 23.63
N TRP A 502 28.20 13.87 23.03
CA TRP A 502 28.22 15.02 22.11
C TRP A 502 27.15 16.06 22.49
N SER A 503 27.18 16.54 23.73
CA SER A 503 26.15 17.43 24.30
C SER A 503 25.99 18.76 23.57
N ASP A 504 27.01 19.19 22.83
CA ASP A 504 27.03 20.43 22.05
C ASP A 504 26.53 20.24 20.61
N LEU A 505 26.20 19.01 20.21
CA LEU A 505 25.51 18.71 18.96
C LEU A 505 24.00 18.75 19.14
N ARG A 506 23.30 19.29 18.14
CA ARG A 506 21.83 19.39 18.16
C ARG A 506 21.21 18.92 16.85
N ILE A 507 20.17 18.11 16.96
CA ILE A 507 19.29 17.80 15.84
C ILE A 507 18.34 18.98 15.65
N ALA A 508 18.55 19.79 14.62
CA ALA A 508 17.71 20.95 14.32
C ALA A 508 16.31 20.53 13.85
N VAL A 509 16.25 19.50 13.00
CA VAL A 509 15.02 19.05 12.38
C VAL A 509 15.16 17.61 11.86
N ILE A 510 14.05 16.87 11.83
CA ILE A 510 13.92 15.59 11.14
C ILE A 510 12.88 15.75 10.04
N ARG A 511 13.19 15.32 8.82
CA ARG A 511 12.28 15.35 7.66
C ARG A 511 12.22 14.00 6.94
N PRO A 512 11.03 13.53 6.53
CA PRO A 512 10.90 12.28 5.79
C PRO A 512 10.98 12.49 4.27
N SER A 513 11.66 11.57 3.62
CA SER A 513 11.81 11.49 2.16
C SER A 513 11.01 10.34 1.54
N ASP A 514 10.34 9.51 2.33
CA ASP A 514 9.71 8.23 1.98
C ASP A 514 10.68 7.26 1.29
N GLY A 515 11.99 7.40 1.55
CA GLY A 515 13.02 6.65 0.86
C GLY A 515 13.23 7.09 -0.60
N LEU A 516 12.59 8.18 -1.04
CA LEU A 516 12.68 8.68 -2.40
C LEU A 516 13.79 9.73 -2.55
N ARG A 517 14.59 9.59 -3.61
CA ARG A 517 15.69 10.51 -3.95
C ARG A 517 15.22 11.94 -4.18
N ASP A 518 14.16 12.12 -4.97
CA ASP A 518 13.67 13.46 -5.36
C ASP A 518 13.03 14.20 -4.18
N ARG A 519 12.35 13.47 -3.29
CA ARG A 519 11.81 14.03 -2.05
C ARG A 519 12.94 14.40 -1.09
N ALA A 520 13.97 13.56 -0.94
CA ALA A 520 15.16 13.88 -0.13
C ALA A 520 15.89 15.13 -0.63
N LEU A 521 15.99 15.29 -1.95
CA LEU A 521 16.54 16.49 -2.58
C LEU A 521 15.70 17.73 -2.24
N THR A 522 14.37 17.64 -2.36
CA THR A 522 13.45 18.74 -2.05
C THR A 522 13.49 19.11 -0.57
N GLU A 523 13.40 18.13 0.33
CA GLU A 523 13.48 18.34 1.77
C GLU A 523 14.82 18.91 2.21
N THR A 524 15.93 18.44 1.63
CA THR A 524 17.24 18.99 1.93
C THR A 524 17.34 20.46 1.53
N ARG A 525 16.82 20.87 0.36
CA ARG A 525 16.76 22.31 0.01
C ARG A 525 15.90 23.10 0.99
N ASN A 526 14.75 22.56 1.40
CA ASN A 526 13.88 23.20 2.39
C ASN A 526 14.62 23.38 3.72
N ILE A 527 15.38 22.36 4.15
CA ILE A 527 16.21 22.42 5.35
C ILE A 527 17.29 23.50 5.22
N LEU A 528 18.06 23.52 4.14
CA LEU A 528 19.14 24.49 3.93
C LEU A 528 18.64 25.95 3.96
N ARG A 529 17.40 26.19 3.51
CA ARG A 529 16.78 27.53 3.53
C ARG A 529 16.17 27.89 4.87
N ALA A 530 15.51 26.94 5.53
CA ALA A 530 14.78 27.19 6.77
C ALA A 530 15.67 27.14 8.03
N TYR A 531 16.79 26.42 7.97
CA TYR A 531 17.70 26.16 9.08
C TYR A 531 19.15 26.52 8.70
N PRO A 532 19.48 27.81 8.54
CA PRO A 532 20.81 28.26 8.10
C PRO A 532 21.95 27.92 9.08
N GLU A 533 21.63 27.52 10.31
CA GLU A 533 22.56 27.02 11.32
C GLU A 533 23.01 25.58 11.09
N VAL A 534 22.30 24.81 10.26
CA VAL A 534 22.65 23.43 9.95
C VAL A 534 23.97 23.38 9.18
N ARG A 535 24.88 22.52 9.61
CA ARG A 535 26.21 22.31 9.01
C ARG A 535 26.43 20.89 8.48
N LEU A 536 25.52 19.99 8.78
CA LEU A 536 25.54 18.59 8.35
C LEU A 536 24.11 18.10 8.08
N ILE A 537 23.94 17.35 6.99
CA ILE A 537 22.73 16.56 6.73
C ILE A 537 23.06 15.08 6.96
N MET A 538 22.41 14.47 7.94
CA MET A 538 22.48 13.03 8.20
C MET A 538 21.29 12.35 7.51
N THR A 539 21.53 11.60 6.44
CA THR A 539 20.45 10.94 5.68
C THR A 539 20.42 9.45 5.98
N ILE A 540 19.35 8.96 6.61
CA ILE A 540 19.22 7.57 7.09
C ILE A 540 18.30 6.72 6.22
N ALA A 541 18.46 6.83 4.90
CA ALA A 541 17.79 5.98 3.91
C ALA A 541 18.62 5.91 2.63
N ALA A 542 18.86 4.71 2.10
CA ALA A 542 19.87 4.47 1.07
C ALA A 542 19.67 5.30 -0.20
N ALA A 543 18.51 5.20 -0.83
CA ALA A 543 18.19 5.98 -2.02
C ALA A 543 18.07 7.51 -1.76
N ALA A 544 17.88 7.93 -0.50
CA ALA A 544 17.76 9.32 -0.13
C ALA A 544 19.11 10.04 0.00
N VAL A 545 20.18 9.36 0.43
CA VAL A 545 21.52 9.96 0.61
C VAL A 545 22.01 10.71 -0.64
N PRO A 546 21.99 10.13 -1.86
CA PRO A 546 22.39 10.87 -3.06
C PRO A 546 21.44 12.02 -3.41
N GLY A 547 20.17 11.98 -2.96
CA GLY A 547 19.23 13.10 -3.11
C GLY A 547 19.64 14.30 -2.26
N SER A 548 19.98 14.07 -0.99
CA SER A 548 20.51 15.10 -0.09
C SER A 548 21.84 15.66 -0.60
N ALA A 549 22.75 14.80 -1.08
CA ALA A 549 24.03 15.22 -1.66
C ALA A 549 23.83 16.06 -2.94
N GLU A 550 22.90 15.67 -3.80
CA GLU A 550 22.57 16.45 -5.00
C GLU A 550 21.97 17.82 -4.65
N ALA A 551 21.13 17.92 -3.62
CA ALA A 551 20.62 19.20 -3.14
C ALA A 551 21.73 20.14 -2.67
N VAL A 552 22.66 19.64 -1.85
CA VAL A 552 23.84 20.40 -1.39
C VAL A 552 24.67 20.89 -2.57
N LYS A 553 24.93 20.01 -3.55
CA LYS A 553 25.68 20.34 -4.77
C LYS A 553 25.02 21.46 -5.57
N GLN A 554 23.71 21.37 -5.80
CA GLN A 554 22.98 22.33 -6.63
C GLN A 554 22.79 23.69 -5.96
N GLU A 555 22.69 23.73 -4.64
CA GLU A 555 22.63 24.97 -3.87
C GLU A 555 24.03 25.58 -3.65
N GLY A 556 25.11 24.91 -4.07
CA GLY A 556 26.48 25.36 -3.84
C GLY A 556 26.83 25.48 -2.35
N SER A 557 26.19 24.66 -1.51
CA SER A 557 26.33 24.72 -0.05
C SER A 557 27.59 23.99 0.42
N GLU A 558 28.24 24.52 1.47
CA GLU A 558 29.36 23.86 2.13
C GLU A 558 28.93 22.80 3.17
N VAL A 559 27.63 22.67 3.41
CA VAL A 559 27.05 21.67 4.33
C VAL A 559 27.46 20.26 3.90
N LYS A 560 28.01 19.47 4.82
CA LYS A 560 28.39 18.08 4.52
C LYS A 560 27.20 17.14 4.59
N VAL A 561 27.31 16.00 3.90
CA VAL A 561 26.35 14.90 4.01
C VAL A 561 27.04 13.69 4.60
N ILE A 562 26.39 13.05 5.58
CA ILE A 562 26.68 11.66 5.98
C ILE A 562 25.39 10.85 5.89
N GLY A 563 25.48 9.52 5.90
CA GLY A 563 24.25 8.74 5.90
C GLY A 563 24.42 7.24 5.83
N LEU A 564 23.29 6.56 5.66
CA LEU A 564 23.22 5.12 5.40
C LEU A 564 22.86 4.91 3.94
N SER A 565 23.80 4.46 3.11
CA SER A 565 23.57 4.12 1.70
C SER A 565 24.56 3.08 1.19
N VAL A 566 24.21 2.46 0.07
CA VAL A 566 25.12 1.59 -0.67
C VAL A 566 26.26 2.39 -1.34
N PRO A 567 27.49 1.84 -1.39
CA PRO A 567 28.66 2.48 -2.01
C PRO A 567 28.45 2.89 -3.47
N SER A 568 27.80 2.04 -4.27
CA SER A 568 27.58 2.29 -5.71
C SER A 568 26.84 3.60 -6.00
N LEU A 569 25.86 3.96 -5.17
CA LEU A 569 25.08 5.20 -5.33
C LEU A 569 25.82 6.46 -4.89
N CYS A 570 26.74 6.35 -3.93
CA CYS A 570 27.37 7.49 -3.26
C CYS A 570 28.79 7.81 -3.77
N ARG A 571 29.42 6.88 -4.48
CA ARG A 571 30.83 6.97 -4.94
C ARG A 571 31.20 8.32 -5.56
N SER A 572 30.39 8.81 -6.50
CA SER A 572 30.67 10.09 -7.19
C SER A 572 30.58 11.30 -6.24
N TYR A 573 29.66 11.30 -5.28
CA TYR A 573 29.49 12.37 -4.31
C TYR A 573 30.55 12.34 -3.19
N VAL A 574 31.04 11.14 -2.85
CA VAL A 574 32.17 10.96 -1.93
C VAL A 574 33.46 11.47 -2.56
N HIS A 575 33.75 11.11 -3.81
CA HIS A 575 34.91 11.65 -4.54
C HIS A 575 34.83 13.17 -4.76
N ALA A 576 33.61 13.71 -4.87
CA ALA A 576 33.38 15.17 -4.93
C ALA A 576 33.49 15.86 -3.56
N GLY A 577 33.66 15.11 -2.46
CA GLY A 577 33.75 15.64 -1.10
C GLY A 577 32.45 16.23 -0.55
N ILE A 578 31.31 15.94 -1.17
CA ILE A 578 29.98 16.39 -0.73
C ILE A 578 29.46 15.46 0.36
N ILE A 579 29.50 14.15 0.08
CA ILE A 579 29.33 13.12 1.10
C ILE A 579 30.68 12.91 1.75
N ASP A 580 30.76 13.13 3.06
CA ASP A 580 31.99 12.91 3.81
C ASP A 580 32.23 11.41 4.04
N SER A 581 31.18 10.71 4.46
CA SER A 581 31.18 9.26 4.61
C SER A 581 29.76 8.71 4.57
N ILE A 582 29.66 7.40 4.33
CA ILE A 582 28.44 6.63 4.58
C ILE A 582 28.76 5.50 5.54
N ILE A 583 27.77 5.07 6.29
CA ILE A 583 27.86 3.94 7.20
C ILE A 583 26.88 2.89 6.68
N LEU A 584 27.31 1.65 6.54
CA LEU A 584 26.40 0.57 6.14
C LEU A 584 26.98 -0.79 6.58
N TRP A 585 26.66 -1.83 5.84
CA TRP A 585 27.06 -3.22 6.00
C TRP A 585 26.99 -3.85 4.61
N ASN A 586 27.44 -5.09 4.48
CA ASN A 586 27.29 -5.79 3.21
C ASN A 586 25.83 -6.24 3.04
N THR A 587 25.09 -5.57 2.15
CA THR A 587 23.67 -5.83 1.89
C THR A 587 23.44 -7.15 1.20
N VAL A 588 24.36 -7.59 0.35
CA VAL A 588 24.34 -8.92 -0.27
C VAL A 588 24.47 -10.00 0.82
N ASP A 589 25.33 -9.80 1.81
CA ASP A 589 25.47 -10.75 2.92
C ASP A 589 24.24 -10.76 3.83
N LEU A 590 23.55 -9.62 4.01
CA LEU A 590 22.30 -9.56 4.78
C LEU A 590 21.19 -10.38 4.14
N GLY A 591 20.97 -10.22 2.83
CA GLY A 591 19.98 -11.02 2.10
C GLY A 591 20.31 -12.51 2.11
N TYR A 592 21.60 -12.85 1.93
CA TYR A 592 22.10 -14.22 2.01
C TYR A 592 21.86 -14.84 3.39
N LEU A 593 22.23 -14.13 4.46
CA LEU A 593 22.02 -14.56 5.85
C LEU A 593 20.54 -14.76 6.16
N THR A 594 19.67 -13.91 5.61
CA THR A 594 18.23 -13.99 5.86
C THR A 594 17.65 -15.30 5.33
N VAL A 595 18.02 -15.71 4.11
CA VAL A 595 17.57 -17.00 3.56
C VAL A 595 18.20 -18.18 4.30
N GLN A 596 19.48 -18.11 4.66
CA GLN A 596 20.14 -19.13 5.48
C GLN A 596 19.42 -19.35 6.83
N ALA A 597 19.07 -18.26 7.51
CA ALA A 597 18.35 -18.30 8.77
C ALA A 597 16.91 -18.79 8.60
N ALA A 598 16.22 -18.40 7.52
CA ALA A 598 14.87 -18.84 7.21
C ALA A 598 14.79 -20.36 7.02
N VAL A 599 15.69 -20.92 6.21
CA VAL A 599 15.76 -22.37 5.99
C VAL A 599 16.22 -23.09 7.27
N ALA A 600 17.18 -22.53 8.02
CA ALA A 600 17.59 -23.11 9.29
C ALA A 600 16.46 -23.13 10.32
N LEU A 601 15.60 -22.11 10.36
CA LEU A 601 14.43 -22.08 11.23
C LEU A 601 13.41 -23.14 10.81
N HIS A 602 13.12 -23.23 9.51
CA HIS A 602 12.20 -24.24 8.94
C HIS A 602 12.67 -25.67 9.26
N ASP A 603 13.96 -25.96 9.11
CA ASP A 603 14.55 -27.28 9.39
C ASP A 603 14.73 -27.57 10.90
N GLY A 604 14.43 -26.62 11.78
CA GLY A 604 14.65 -26.73 13.23
C GLY A 604 16.12 -26.64 13.67
N ARG A 605 17.03 -26.22 12.79
CA ARG A 605 18.45 -25.95 13.08
C ARG A 605 18.65 -24.63 13.83
N LEU A 606 17.79 -23.64 13.59
CA LEU A 606 17.71 -22.40 14.37
C LEU A 606 16.45 -22.47 15.27
N ARG A 607 16.62 -22.33 16.58
CA ARG A 607 15.53 -22.45 17.56
C ARG A 607 15.82 -21.65 18.82
N ALA A 608 14.79 -21.40 19.64
CA ALA A 608 14.96 -20.66 20.89
C ALA A 608 16.13 -21.24 21.74
N GLY A 609 17.03 -20.36 22.18
CA GLY A 609 18.24 -20.73 22.91
C GLY A 609 19.46 -21.04 22.04
N SER A 610 19.35 -21.01 20.71
CA SER A 610 20.52 -21.02 19.82
C SER A 610 21.44 -19.83 20.12
N THR A 611 22.74 -20.08 20.19
CA THR A 611 23.78 -19.06 20.40
C THR A 611 24.60 -18.77 19.13
N ALA A 612 24.47 -19.63 18.12
CA ALA A 612 25.13 -19.48 16.83
C ALA A 612 24.31 -20.12 15.70
N LEU A 613 24.52 -19.63 14.47
CA LEU A 613 23.96 -20.14 13.23
C LEU A 613 25.09 -20.44 12.24
N ALA A 614 25.14 -21.66 11.69
CA ALA A 614 25.99 -21.97 10.55
C ALA A 614 25.32 -21.44 9.26
N ALA A 615 25.88 -20.36 8.69
CA ALA A 615 25.30 -19.58 7.59
C ALA A 615 26.15 -19.67 6.31
N GLY A 616 26.42 -20.89 5.83
CA GLY A 616 27.09 -21.14 4.56
C GLY A 616 28.44 -20.41 4.44
N ARG A 617 28.62 -19.60 3.39
CA ARG A 617 29.86 -18.84 3.15
C ARG A 617 30.20 -17.80 4.21
N LEU A 618 29.23 -17.42 5.06
CA LEU A 618 29.44 -16.50 6.18
C LEU A 618 29.99 -17.21 7.43
N GLY A 619 30.09 -18.54 7.41
CA GLY A 619 30.61 -19.31 8.54
C GLY A 619 29.63 -19.34 9.71
N SER A 620 30.14 -19.15 10.95
CA SER A 620 29.32 -19.14 12.15
C SER A 620 28.92 -17.71 12.53
N ILE A 621 27.63 -17.43 12.50
CA ILE A 621 27.03 -16.15 12.88
C ILE A 621 26.51 -16.21 14.32
N GLU A 622 26.70 -15.14 15.09
CA GLU A 622 26.26 -15.06 16.47
C GLU A 622 24.74 -14.90 16.57
N VAL A 623 24.14 -15.61 17.54
CA VAL A 623 22.72 -15.46 17.90
C VAL A 623 22.62 -14.97 19.35
N ARG A 624 22.09 -13.76 19.56
CA ARG A 624 21.88 -13.15 20.87
C ARG A 624 20.39 -13.13 21.18
N GLY A 625 19.93 -14.10 21.97
CA GLY A 625 18.51 -14.26 22.23
C GLY A 625 17.76 -14.61 20.94
N ALA A 626 16.98 -13.67 20.42
CA ALA A 626 16.27 -13.82 19.16
C ALA A 626 16.86 -12.99 18.01
N ASP A 627 18.01 -12.34 18.22
CA ASP A 627 18.72 -11.54 17.23
C ASP A 627 19.84 -12.37 16.59
N VAL A 628 19.85 -12.46 15.25
CA VAL A 628 20.94 -13.05 14.45
C VAL A 628 21.72 -11.88 13.84
N LEU A 629 22.95 -11.66 14.29
CA LEU A 629 23.71 -10.44 14.00
C LEU A 629 24.70 -10.67 12.86
N LEU A 630 24.50 -9.98 11.73
CA LEU A 630 25.44 -10.03 10.60
C LEU A 630 26.83 -9.51 10.99
N GLY A 631 26.89 -8.36 11.68
CA GLY A 631 28.17 -7.81 12.14
C GLY A 631 28.07 -6.39 12.70
N ALA A 632 29.21 -5.69 12.66
CA ALA A 632 29.31 -4.29 13.02
C ALA A 632 29.10 -3.40 11.77
N PRO A 633 28.56 -2.19 11.92
CA PRO A 633 28.45 -1.25 10.82
C PRO A 633 29.86 -0.83 10.35
N PHE A 634 30.00 -0.63 9.05
CA PHE A 634 31.22 -0.29 8.36
C PHE A 634 31.14 1.12 7.78
N ARG A 635 32.21 1.90 7.96
CA ARG A 635 32.33 3.26 7.42
C ARG A 635 32.98 3.20 6.04
N PHE A 636 32.31 3.76 5.04
CA PHE A 636 32.81 3.94 3.69
C PHE A 636 33.13 5.41 3.46
N ASP A 637 34.36 5.69 3.03
CA ASP A 637 34.85 7.02 2.67
C ASP A 637 35.73 6.93 1.42
N ALA A 638 36.33 8.06 1.02
CA ALA A 638 37.15 8.12 -0.20
C ALA A 638 38.32 7.11 -0.23
N SER A 639 38.75 6.57 0.91
CA SER A 639 39.88 5.62 0.98
C SER A 639 39.49 4.18 0.63
N ASN A 640 38.22 3.81 0.78
CA ASN A 640 37.78 2.42 0.66
C ASN A 640 36.52 2.22 -0.21
N ILE A 641 35.79 3.28 -0.57
CA ILE A 641 34.49 3.16 -1.26
C ILE A 641 34.60 2.45 -2.62
N ASP A 642 35.75 2.51 -3.28
CA ASP A 642 35.97 1.86 -4.57
C ASP A 642 36.13 0.33 -4.50
N GLN A 643 36.32 -0.21 -3.29
CA GLN A 643 36.49 -1.66 -3.06
C GLN A 643 35.16 -2.41 -3.00
N PHE A 644 34.03 -1.71 -3.04
CA PHE A 644 32.70 -2.28 -2.85
C PHE A 644 31.79 -1.94 -4.03
N ASP A 645 31.13 -2.96 -4.58
CA ASP A 645 30.26 -2.84 -5.76
C ASP A 645 28.91 -3.50 -5.48
N PHE A 646 28.12 -2.85 -4.62
CA PHE A 646 26.73 -3.19 -4.33
C PHE A 646 25.91 -1.92 -4.09
#